data_AF-A0AAU3UNU2-F1
#
_entry.id   AF-A0AAU3UNU2-F1
#
_cell.length_a   1.000
_cell.length_b   1.000
_cell.length_c   1.000
_cell.angle_alpha   90.00
_cell.angle_beta   90.00
_cell.angle_gamma   90.00
#
_symmetry.space_group_name_H-M   'P 1'
#
loop_
_entity.id
_entity.type
_entity.pdbx_description
1 polymer ?
#
loop_
_entity_poly.entity_id
_entity_poly.type
_entity_poly.pdbx_seq_one_letter_code
_entity_poly.pdbx_strand_id
1 'polypeptide(L)'
;MSETTTSAARAGNDLVVAGNATTSGVLAEAASLALLMRHIPYLWIAVVYLLQPNRSRLGTLLDLLLAGWALGRLATRRGGIRWTAADLLVALGYLAATAAILPVQPGLDPNAPIPPQIVAAQTVISIAIEWPPHLSIPATALIMAADAYGYAQLMGPAQARSVFGIYFLAIQCGMALLVRALVVGSARLIDAAEAAGNRVRVAAEVDDARRGYQREQWRILHDTAASTLLMIAQGAPLTAHRLARQARRDLAALAAVPEVDDDPVDLAAMLRPICAEATTPVQLNEPMAQWVPATIARAVAGAVREALTNVDRHARAGSVSIALAPDRLRVRDDGAGFPVDLLPGDRHGIRNSIIDRMRQIGGDAVITSRPGETTVEISWQVTDVEPSAGSGPALARTDRMVRRFAYGMAAVAVILTLTAFGRYWFTPSDNPIQLALMAANIGCAVAACTPVRRSTTSRRLLLAVALSIAPVLASILPSNEAFGGANWALADTGWTVAVIMYRSTLRCSIPVLTLSWLLSGVVILARDHTLSILVSIGYLLPGSLVLQALSLAFTAFLDRAARTATALDDEARRLTAARAVATALQRDYQNRYHDISADLVPLLSGFACLTLDPGDPDVRRVAGLEYSRLRLLFAQSDTYEHQLLQDLRPSIDHAEQRGVSVTLEVSGALPTLTDSDCCRLLTAPALLLSDAATRARVVILAEPDCVMLSVRCDYDPTGLQRIGKCSGIPSFQLTTTEEDAWLQVRHFIGSPAKGMPCRTNSPSV
;
A
#
# COMPACT_ATOMS: atom_id res chain seq x y z
N MET A 1 -23.69 -18.85 -9.66
CA MET A 1 -22.54 -19.52 -8.99
C MET A 1 -21.37 -19.86 -9.93
N SER A 2 -21.51 -19.85 -11.27
CA SER A 2 -20.40 -20.14 -12.21
C SER A 2 -19.56 -18.89 -12.58
N GLU A 3 -20.14 -17.69 -12.52
CA GLU A 3 -19.41 -16.44 -12.85
C GLU A 3 -18.52 -15.92 -11.71
N THR A 4 -18.85 -16.24 -10.45
CA THR A 4 -18.09 -15.81 -9.26
C THR A 4 -16.79 -16.59 -9.07
N THR A 5 -16.77 -17.89 -9.41
CA THR A 5 -15.57 -18.74 -9.35
C THR A 5 -14.55 -18.40 -10.44
N THR A 6 -15.01 -17.98 -11.62
CA THR A 6 -14.12 -17.58 -12.73
C THR A 6 -13.47 -16.21 -12.47
N SER A 7 -14.16 -15.31 -11.77
CA SER A 7 -13.62 -14.02 -11.31
C SER A 7 -12.58 -14.19 -10.20
N ALA A 8 -12.86 -15.05 -9.21
CA ALA A 8 -11.92 -15.38 -8.14
C ALA A 8 -10.65 -16.10 -8.64
N ALA A 9 -10.77 -16.97 -9.66
CA ALA A 9 -9.62 -17.62 -10.29
C ALA A 9 -8.76 -16.65 -11.12
N ARG A 10 -9.36 -15.65 -11.79
CA ARG A 10 -8.62 -14.58 -12.47
C ARG A 10 -7.95 -13.62 -11.49
N ALA A 11 -8.64 -13.23 -10.43
CA ALA A 11 -8.06 -12.41 -9.36
C ALA A 11 -6.91 -13.15 -8.66
N GLY A 12 -7.06 -14.46 -8.42
CA GLY A 12 -6.01 -15.32 -7.86
C GLY A 12 -4.79 -15.45 -8.77
N ASN A 13 -4.98 -15.56 -10.10
CA ASN A 13 -3.85 -15.66 -11.04
C ASN A 13 -3.12 -14.32 -11.24
N ASP A 14 -3.84 -13.19 -11.15
CA ASP A 14 -3.23 -11.85 -11.15
C ASP A 14 -2.51 -11.54 -9.80
N LEU A 15 -2.98 -12.12 -8.69
CA LEU A 15 -2.33 -12.05 -7.37
C LEU A 15 -1.10 -12.98 -7.24
N VAL A 16 -1.11 -14.17 -7.85
CA VAL A 16 0.07 -15.07 -7.87
C VAL A 16 1.22 -14.49 -8.69
N VAL A 17 0.93 -13.70 -9.74
CA VAL A 17 1.95 -12.94 -10.46
C VAL A 17 2.43 -11.72 -9.67
N ALA A 18 1.59 -11.12 -8.81
CA ALA A 18 1.99 -10.06 -7.90
C ALA A 18 2.89 -10.56 -6.74
N GLY A 19 2.67 -11.79 -6.25
CA GLY A 19 3.51 -12.40 -5.20
C GLY A 19 4.96 -12.72 -5.61
N ASN A 20 5.27 -12.68 -6.92
CA ASN A 20 6.64 -12.83 -7.44
C ASN A 20 7.31 -11.48 -7.79
N ALA A 21 6.67 -10.35 -7.50
CA ALA A 21 7.11 -9.02 -7.94
C ALA A 21 8.27 -8.42 -7.14
N THR A 22 8.99 -9.21 -6.34
CA THR A 22 10.24 -8.73 -5.74
C THR A 22 11.21 -8.30 -6.84
N THR A 23 12.01 -7.26 -6.59
CA THR A 23 13.06 -6.82 -7.53
C THR A 23 13.90 -8.01 -8.04
N SER A 24 14.14 -9.01 -7.18
CA SER A 24 14.83 -10.27 -7.51
C SER A 24 14.04 -11.15 -8.49
N GLY A 25 12.73 -11.33 -8.27
CA GLY A 25 11.84 -12.09 -9.14
C GLY A 25 11.72 -11.47 -10.53
N VAL A 26 11.59 -10.14 -10.61
CA VAL A 26 11.55 -9.40 -11.87
C VAL A 26 12.85 -9.56 -12.67
N LEU A 27 14.00 -9.54 -12.00
CA LEU A 27 15.29 -9.76 -12.66
C LEU A 27 15.46 -11.22 -13.15
N ALA A 28 14.96 -12.21 -12.41
CA ALA A 28 14.99 -13.61 -12.81
C ALA A 28 14.08 -13.89 -14.03
N GLU A 29 12.89 -13.28 -14.05
CA GLU A 29 11.97 -13.36 -15.18
C GLU A 29 12.56 -12.63 -16.41
N ALA A 30 13.15 -11.45 -16.22
CA ALA A 30 13.85 -10.72 -17.27
C ALA A 30 15.02 -11.52 -17.88
N ALA A 31 15.80 -12.24 -17.06
CA ALA A 31 16.87 -13.11 -17.54
C ALA A 31 16.33 -14.31 -18.36
N SER A 32 15.21 -14.89 -17.92
CA SER A 32 14.56 -15.99 -18.65
C SER A 32 13.99 -15.51 -19.99
N LEU A 33 13.36 -14.33 -20.01
CA LEU A 33 12.86 -13.69 -21.22
C LEU A 33 14.01 -13.33 -22.17
N ALA A 34 15.10 -12.75 -21.65
CA ALA A 34 16.29 -12.40 -22.42
C ALA A 34 16.93 -13.62 -23.11
N LEU A 35 16.95 -14.78 -22.44
CA LEU A 35 17.42 -16.04 -23.02
C LEU A 35 16.55 -16.46 -24.21
N LEU A 36 15.22 -16.46 -24.05
CA LEU A 36 14.29 -16.80 -25.13
C LEU A 36 14.41 -15.82 -26.30
N MET A 37 14.49 -14.52 -25.99
CA MET A 37 14.63 -13.44 -26.94
C MET A 37 15.94 -13.47 -27.73
N ARG A 38 17.01 -14.07 -27.18
CA ARG A 38 18.27 -14.23 -27.88
C ARG A 38 18.22 -15.44 -28.81
N HIS A 39 17.84 -16.60 -28.26
CA HIS A 39 18.04 -17.88 -28.94
C HIS A 39 16.89 -18.28 -29.89
N ILE A 40 15.66 -17.77 -29.69
CA ILE A 40 14.57 -17.98 -30.67
C ILE A 40 14.89 -17.27 -31.99
N PRO A 41 15.29 -15.99 -32.01
CA PRO A 41 15.77 -15.36 -33.24
C PRO A 41 16.99 -16.03 -33.85
N TYR A 42 17.95 -16.54 -33.08
CA TYR A 42 19.11 -17.27 -33.64
C TYR A 42 18.67 -18.50 -34.43
N LEU A 43 17.76 -19.29 -33.86
CA LEU A 43 17.21 -20.46 -34.54
C LEU A 43 16.43 -20.06 -35.81
N TRP A 44 15.64 -18.99 -35.72
CA TRP A 44 14.90 -18.47 -36.86
C TRP A 44 15.83 -17.99 -37.99
N ILE A 45 16.87 -17.23 -37.65
CA ILE A 45 17.87 -16.72 -38.60
C ILE A 45 18.56 -17.89 -39.29
N ALA A 46 18.91 -18.94 -38.54
CA ALA A 46 19.54 -20.12 -39.11
C ALA A 46 18.63 -20.85 -40.12
N VAL A 47 17.34 -21.02 -39.77
CA VAL A 47 16.36 -21.58 -40.71
C VAL A 47 16.22 -20.74 -41.96
N VAL A 48 16.16 -19.41 -41.83
CA VAL A 48 16.07 -18.49 -42.98
C VAL A 48 17.35 -18.53 -43.83
N TYR A 49 18.52 -18.65 -43.21
CA TYR A 49 19.81 -18.78 -43.91
C TYR A 49 19.90 -20.07 -44.74
N LEU A 50 19.32 -21.18 -44.27
CA LEU A 50 19.21 -22.41 -45.06
C LEU A 50 18.33 -22.27 -46.31
N LEU A 51 17.51 -21.22 -46.41
CA LEU A 51 16.73 -20.90 -47.61
C LEU A 51 17.50 -19.98 -48.57
N GLN A 52 18.66 -19.45 -48.17
CA GLN A 52 19.44 -18.54 -49.00
C GLN A 52 20.08 -19.29 -50.19
N PRO A 53 19.90 -18.81 -51.45
CA PRO A 53 20.35 -19.52 -52.65
C PRO A 53 21.87 -19.55 -52.82
N ASN A 54 22.58 -18.48 -52.45
CA ASN A 54 24.04 -18.33 -52.61
C ASN A 54 24.80 -18.50 -51.28
N ARG A 55 24.55 -19.59 -50.55
CA ARG A 55 25.22 -19.88 -49.27
C ARG A 55 26.58 -20.55 -49.47
N SER A 56 27.56 -20.17 -48.65
CA SER A 56 28.87 -20.85 -48.63
C SER A 56 28.80 -22.12 -47.75
N ARG A 57 29.66 -23.11 -48.03
CA ARG A 57 29.75 -24.34 -47.19
C ARG A 57 30.16 -24.01 -45.75
N LEU A 58 31.13 -23.11 -45.60
CA LEU A 58 31.64 -22.68 -44.31
C LEU A 58 30.59 -21.85 -43.54
N GLY A 59 29.88 -20.94 -44.23
CA GLY A 59 28.76 -20.21 -43.65
C GLY A 59 27.63 -21.12 -43.18
N THR A 60 27.30 -22.16 -43.95
CA THR A 60 26.32 -23.18 -43.55
C THR A 60 26.76 -23.93 -42.29
N LEU A 61 28.04 -24.30 -42.18
CA LEU A 61 28.56 -24.94 -40.97
C LEU A 61 28.48 -24.02 -39.75
N LEU A 62 28.90 -22.75 -39.88
CA LEU A 62 28.82 -21.76 -38.81
C LEU A 62 27.38 -21.50 -38.35
N ASP A 63 26.45 -21.44 -39.31
CA ASP A 63 25.03 -21.24 -39.05
C ASP A 63 24.37 -22.44 -38.35
N LEU A 64 24.72 -23.67 -38.76
CA LEU A 64 24.31 -24.89 -38.06
C LEU A 64 24.89 -24.98 -36.63
N LEU A 65 26.12 -24.50 -36.42
CA LEU A 65 26.71 -24.41 -35.08
C LEU A 65 25.97 -23.40 -34.20
N LEU A 66 25.59 -22.24 -34.76
CA LEU A 66 24.76 -21.24 -34.07
C LEU A 66 23.40 -21.84 -33.69
N ALA A 67 22.74 -22.55 -34.61
CA ALA A 67 21.46 -23.22 -34.37
C ALA A 67 21.58 -24.30 -33.29
N GLY A 68 22.62 -25.14 -33.35
CA GLY A 68 22.89 -26.17 -32.36
C GLY A 68 23.14 -25.59 -30.96
N TRP A 69 23.91 -24.49 -30.88
CA TRP A 69 24.09 -23.74 -29.64
C TRP A 69 22.75 -23.21 -29.11
N ALA A 70 21.99 -22.52 -29.95
CA ALA A 70 20.69 -21.96 -29.58
C ALA A 70 19.70 -23.02 -29.07
N LEU A 71 19.62 -24.18 -29.73
CA LEU A 71 18.81 -25.33 -29.29
C LEU A 71 19.26 -25.87 -27.93
N GLY A 72 20.57 -26.05 -27.72
CA GLY A 72 21.11 -26.47 -26.44
C GLY A 72 20.79 -25.48 -25.30
N ARG A 73 20.85 -24.18 -25.59
CA ARG A 73 20.49 -23.13 -24.63
C ARG A 73 19.00 -23.10 -24.32
N LEU A 74 18.13 -23.26 -25.33
CA LEU A 74 16.68 -23.32 -25.15
C LEU A 74 16.21 -24.59 -24.41
N ALA A 75 16.92 -25.72 -24.61
CA ALA A 75 16.63 -26.98 -23.92
C ALA A 75 17.10 -26.98 -22.46
N THR A 76 18.31 -26.47 -22.19
CA THR A 76 18.88 -26.47 -20.83
C THR A 76 18.39 -25.32 -19.97
N ARG A 77 18.01 -24.19 -20.58
CA ARG A 77 17.56 -22.94 -19.91
C ARG A 77 18.44 -22.48 -18.75
N ARG A 78 19.72 -22.85 -18.74
CA ARG A 78 20.67 -22.48 -17.68
C ARG A 78 20.99 -21.00 -17.78
N GLY A 79 20.56 -20.23 -16.79
CA GLY A 79 20.86 -18.81 -16.65
C GLY A 79 22.18 -18.54 -15.93
N GLY A 80 22.56 -17.26 -15.87
CA GLY A 80 23.71 -16.79 -15.10
C GLY A 80 24.84 -16.23 -15.96
N ILE A 81 25.65 -15.38 -15.36
CA ILE A 81 26.63 -14.54 -16.07
C ILE A 81 27.62 -15.34 -16.92
N ARG A 82 28.03 -16.54 -16.47
CA ARG A 82 28.95 -17.42 -17.22
C ARG A 82 28.36 -17.89 -18.55
N TRP A 83 27.08 -18.27 -18.53
CA TRP A 83 26.39 -18.74 -19.73
C TRP A 83 26.08 -17.60 -20.70
N THR A 84 25.76 -16.42 -20.18
CA THR A 84 25.55 -15.22 -20.99
C THR A 84 26.85 -14.71 -21.59
N ALA A 85 27.97 -14.83 -20.88
CA ALA A 85 29.30 -14.58 -21.45
C ALA A 85 29.64 -15.57 -22.57
N ALA A 86 29.28 -16.86 -22.41
CA ALA A 86 29.45 -17.84 -23.48
C ALA A 86 28.57 -17.51 -24.71
N ASP A 87 27.30 -17.13 -24.49
CA ASP A 87 26.41 -16.67 -25.56
C ASP A 87 26.99 -15.45 -26.30
N LEU A 88 27.59 -14.50 -25.57
CA LEU A 88 28.28 -13.35 -26.14
C LEU A 88 29.49 -13.78 -27.00
N LEU A 89 30.32 -14.71 -26.52
CA LEU A 89 31.47 -15.20 -27.28
C LEU A 89 31.06 -15.89 -28.59
N VAL A 90 29.99 -16.70 -28.56
CA VAL A 90 29.42 -17.33 -29.76
C VAL A 90 28.93 -16.28 -30.75
N ALA A 91 28.20 -15.25 -30.26
CA ALA A 91 27.75 -14.15 -31.09
C ALA A 91 28.93 -13.38 -31.73
N LEU A 92 29.96 -13.02 -30.94
CA LEU A 92 31.14 -12.32 -31.45
C LEU A 92 31.88 -13.12 -32.53
N GLY A 93 32.02 -14.44 -32.34
CA GLY A 93 32.60 -15.32 -33.35
C GLY A 93 31.80 -15.37 -34.65
N TYR A 94 30.46 -15.43 -34.54
CA TYR A 94 29.56 -15.38 -35.69
C TYR A 94 29.65 -14.03 -36.44
N LEU A 95 29.69 -12.91 -35.71
CA LEU A 95 29.84 -11.56 -36.28
C LEU A 95 31.19 -11.38 -36.99
N ALA A 96 32.28 -11.82 -36.37
CA ALA A 96 33.61 -11.75 -36.98
C ALA A 96 33.71 -12.61 -38.26
N ALA A 97 32.88 -13.65 -38.38
CA ALA A 97 32.81 -14.53 -39.54
C ALA A 97 31.83 -14.04 -40.63
N THR A 98 31.38 -12.78 -40.60
CA THR A 98 30.42 -12.22 -41.57
C THR A 98 30.82 -12.46 -43.04
N ALA A 99 32.07 -12.20 -43.42
CA ALA A 99 32.56 -12.42 -44.80
C ALA A 99 32.59 -13.89 -45.22
N ALA A 100 32.63 -14.80 -44.24
CA ALA A 100 32.59 -16.24 -44.43
C ALA A 100 31.14 -16.75 -44.61
N ILE A 101 30.20 -16.12 -43.90
CA ILE A 101 28.76 -16.38 -43.98
C ILE A 101 28.18 -15.83 -45.28
N LEU A 102 28.51 -14.58 -45.62
CA LEU A 102 28.06 -13.90 -46.83
C LEU A 102 29.27 -13.71 -47.76
N PRO A 103 29.44 -14.52 -48.82
CA PRO A 103 30.51 -14.26 -49.78
C PRO A 103 30.31 -12.90 -50.46
N VAL A 104 31.42 -12.22 -50.79
CA VAL A 104 31.43 -10.90 -51.43
C VAL A 104 30.59 -10.92 -52.71
N GLN A 105 29.53 -10.11 -52.77
CA GLN A 105 28.72 -9.89 -53.97
C GLN A 105 28.81 -8.41 -54.39
N PRO A 106 29.13 -8.10 -55.65
CA PRO A 106 29.13 -6.73 -56.14
C PRO A 106 27.70 -6.15 -56.08
N GLY A 107 27.55 -4.96 -55.51
CA GLY A 107 26.27 -4.26 -55.41
C GLY A 107 25.40 -4.60 -54.19
N LEU A 108 25.94 -5.26 -53.16
CA LEU A 108 25.24 -5.46 -51.89
C LEU A 108 24.95 -4.09 -51.23
N ASP A 109 23.68 -3.76 -51.00
CA ASP A 109 23.31 -2.60 -50.16
C ASP A 109 23.91 -2.82 -48.76
N PRO A 110 24.80 -1.93 -48.27
CA PRO A 110 25.42 -2.06 -46.95
C PRO A 110 24.43 -2.12 -45.79
N ASN A 111 23.18 -1.68 -46.02
CA ASN A 111 22.12 -1.64 -45.03
C ASN A 111 21.01 -2.66 -45.30
N ALA A 112 21.18 -3.56 -46.28
CA ALA A 112 20.30 -4.69 -46.46
C ALA A 112 20.34 -5.58 -45.21
N PRO A 113 19.21 -6.18 -44.83
CA PRO A 113 19.14 -7.05 -43.65
C PRO A 113 19.97 -8.32 -43.88
N ILE A 114 20.99 -8.50 -43.03
CA ILE A 114 21.84 -9.70 -43.05
C ILE A 114 21.81 -10.44 -41.72
N PRO A 115 22.06 -11.78 -41.70
CA PRO A 115 22.06 -12.58 -40.48
C PRO A 115 22.91 -12.00 -39.34
N PRO A 116 24.19 -11.59 -39.58
CA PRO A 116 25.05 -11.07 -38.52
C PRO A 116 24.46 -9.83 -37.82
N GLN A 117 23.90 -8.90 -38.58
CA GLN A 117 23.32 -7.67 -38.04
C GLN A 117 22.17 -7.94 -37.06
N ILE A 118 21.34 -8.95 -37.33
CA ILE A 118 20.21 -9.31 -36.46
C ILE A 118 20.72 -10.05 -35.23
N VAL A 119 21.70 -10.94 -35.38
CA VAL A 119 22.39 -11.58 -34.25
C VAL A 119 22.98 -10.51 -33.32
N ALA A 120 23.67 -9.50 -33.86
CA ALA A 120 24.20 -8.38 -33.08
C ALA A 120 23.08 -7.64 -32.31
N ALA A 121 22.00 -7.26 -32.99
CA ALA A 121 20.88 -6.55 -32.38
C ALA A 121 20.23 -7.33 -31.22
N GLN A 122 19.91 -8.62 -31.43
CA GLN A 122 19.29 -9.46 -30.40
C GLN A 122 20.25 -9.73 -29.23
N THR A 123 21.55 -9.86 -29.51
CA THR A 123 22.58 -9.98 -28.46
C THR A 123 22.61 -8.73 -27.58
N VAL A 124 22.64 -7.54 -28.20
CA VAL A 124 22.69 -6.25 -27.48
C VAL A 124 21.45 -6.07 -26.61
N ILE A 125 20.26 -6.26 -27.17
CA ILE A 125 18.99 -6.07 -26.45
C ILE A 125 18.90 -7.02 -25.26
N SER A 126 19.16 -8.32 -25.49
CA SER A 126 19.07 -9.33 -24.43
C SER A 126 20.10 -9.13 -23.31
N ILE A 127 21.36 -8.79 -23.63
CA ILE A 127 22.39 -8.49 -22.63
C ILE A 127 22.06 -7.20 -21.87
N ALA A 128 21.51 -6.18 -22.54
CA ALA A 128 21.12 -4.94 -21.87
C ALA A 128 19.93 -5.12 -20.91
N ILE A 129 19.07 -6.11 -21.14
CA ILE A 129 17.99 -6.50 -20.21
C ILE A 129 18.56 -7.27 -19.01
N GLU A 130 19.48 -8.20 -19.25
CA GLU A 130 20.01 -9.12 -18.24
C GLU A 130 21.08 -8.49 -17.34
N TRP A 131 22.03 -7.77 -17.94
CA TRP A 131 23.20 -7.22 -17.26
C TRP A 131 23.00 -5.75 -16.81
N PRO A 132 23.74 -5.30 -15.78
CA PRO A 132 23.78 -3.90 -15.40
C PRO A 132 24.54 -3.04 -16.43
N PRO A 133 24.31 -1.70 -16.46
CA PRO A 133 24.88 -0.80 -17.46
C PRO A 133 26.41 -0.89 -17.60
N HIS A 134 27.14 -1.06 -16.50
CA HIS A 134 28.61 -1.14 -16.50
C HIS A 134 29.15 -2.39 -17.20
N LEU A 135 28.33 -3.44 -17.40
CA LEU A 135 28.69 -4.63 -18.18
C LEU A 135 28.08 -4.58 -19.59
N SER A 136 26.86 -4.07 -19.74
CA SER A 136 26.18 -4.02 -21.04
C SER A 136 26.83 -3.05 -22.00
N ILE A 137 27.27 -1.86 -21.55
CA ILE A 137 27.93 -0.86 -22.40
C ILE A 137 29.24 -1.40 -23.03
N PRO A 138 30.20 -1.96 -22.27
CA PRO A 138 31.40 -2.53 -22.88
C PRO A 138 31.10 -3.76 -23.75
N ALA A 139 30.11 -4.59 -23.37
CA ALA A 139 29.67 -5.70 -24.21
C ALA A 139 29.11 -5.21 -25.56
N THR A 140 28.29 -4.15 -25.56
CA THR A 140 27.80 -3.52 -26.80
C THR A 140 28.95 -2.96 -27.63
N ALA A 141 29.92 -2.28 -27.03
CA ALA A 141 31.10 -1.80 -27.76
C ALA A 141 31.89 -2.94 -28.42
N LEU A 142 32.01 -4.08 -27.73
CA LEU A 142 32.66 -5.28 -28.27
C LEU A 142 31.87 -5.90 -29.44
N ILE A 143 30.54 -5.95 -29.32
CA ILE A 143 29.64 -6.40 -30.40
C ILE A 143 29.76 -5.47 -31.61
N MET A 144 29.73 -4.15 -31.40
CA MET A 144 29.90 -3.15 -32.45
C MET A 144 31.27 -3.29 -33.15
N ALA A 145 32.33 -3.56 -32.40
CA ALA A 145 33.67 -3.78 -32.96
C ALA A 145 33.75 -5.06 -33.79
N ALA A 146 33.16 -6.17 -33.31
CA ALA A 146 33.12 -7.43 -34.04
C ALA A 146 32.27 -7.34 -35.31
N ASP A 147 31.13 -6.64 -35.25
CA ASP A 147 30.26 -6.37 -36.39
C ASP A 147 30.98 -5.50 -37.43
N ALA A 148 31.59 -4.39 -36.99
CA ALA A 148 32.40 -3.52 -37.86
C ALA A 148 33.57 -4.27 -38.51
N TYR A 149 34.24 -5.16 -37.78
CA TYR A 149 35.28 -6.02 -38.33
C TYR A 149 34.72 -6.96 -39.40
N GLY A 150 33.60 -7.64 -39.12
CA GLY A 150 32.91 -8.52 -40.07
C GLY A 150 32.54 -7.81 -41.37
N TYR A 151 31.95 -6.61 -41.27
CA TYR A 151 31.66 -5.74 -42.42
C TYR A 151 32.92 -5.27 -43.15
N ALA A 152 33.98 -4.92 -42.43
CA ALA A 152 35.24 -4.49 -43.04
C ALA A 152 35.89 -5.60 -43.88
N GLN A 153 35.73 -6.87 -43.49
CA GLN A 153 36.17 -8.02 -44.29
C GLN A 153 35.28 -8.27 -45.50
N LEU A 154 33.98 -7.96 -45.41
CA LEU A 154 33.01 -8.19 -46.48
C LEU A 154 33.08 -7.13 -47.60
N MET A 155 33.18 -5.85 -47.24
CA MET A 155 33.03 -4.72 -48.17
C MET A 155 34.13 -3.66 -48.04
N GLY A 156 35.16 -3.91 -47.21
CA GLY A 156 36.26 -2.99 -46.96
C GLY A 156 35.98 -1.98 -45.83
N PRO A 157 37.03 -1.44 -45.18
CA PRO A 157 36.92 -0.63 -43.96
C PRO A 157 36.32 0.76 -44.19
N ALA A 158 36.37 1.29 -45.42
CA ALA A 158 35.72 2.56 -45.76
C ALA A 158 34.20 2.40 -45.82
N GLN A 159 33.73 1.34 -46.49
CA GLN A 159 32.30 1.08 -46.65
C GLN A 159 31.66 0.57 -45.36
N ALA A 160 32.37 -0.23 -44.55
CA ALA A 160 31.90 -0.67 -43.24
C ALA A 160 31.52 0.50 -42.30
N ARG A 161 32.25 1.62 -42.35
CA ARG A 161 31.93 2.82 -41.56
C ARG A 161 30.62 3.50 -41.95
N SER A 162 30.10 3.22 -43.15
CA SER A 162 28.82 3.75 -43.64
C SER A 162 27.61 2.91 -43.21
N VAL A 163 27.84 1.73 -42.62
CA VAL A 163 26.77 0.82 -42.18
C VAL A 163 26.09 1.40 -40.94
N PHE A 164 24.86 1.89 -41.12
CA PHE A 164 24.10 2.50 -40.03
C PHE A 164 23.79 1.50 -38.91
N GLY A 165 23.60 0.22 -39.27
CA GLY A 165 23.29 -0.88 -38.36
C GLY A 165 24.24 -0.94 -37.16
N ILE A 166 25.54 -0.74 -37.37
CA ILE A 166 26.58 -0.79 -36.33
C ILE A 166 26.31 0.28 -35.26
N TYR A 167 26.07 1.53 -35.68
CA TYR A 167 25.82 2.64 -34.75
C TYR A 167 24.44 2.53 -34.09
N PHE A 168 23.46 1.95 -34.78
CA PHE A 168 22.13 1.73 -34.24
C PHE A 168 22.13 0.77 -33.04
N LEU A 169 23.12 -0.12 -32.92
CA LEU A 169 23.30 -0.99 -31.73
C LEU A 169 23.47 -0.18 -30.44
N ALA A 170 24.13 0.98 -30.48
CA ALA A 170 24.27 1.85 -29.32
C ALA A 170 22.91 2.43 -28.87
N ILE A 171 22.05 2.79 -29.82
CA ILE A 171 20.68 3.27 -29.56
C ILE A 171 19.83 2.13 -28.98
N GLN A 172 19.93 0.92 -29.52
CA GLN A 172 19.24 -0.26 -28.98
C GLN A 172 19.68 -0.58 -27.55
N CYS A 173 20.98 -0.51 -27.25
CA CYS A 173 21.51 -0.68 -25.89
C CYS A 173 20.94 0.39 -24.95
N GLY A 174 21.00 1.66 -25.34
CA GLY A 174 20.46 2.77 -24.54
C GLY A 174 18.97 2.60 -24.23
N MET A 175 18.18 2.19 -25.23
CA MET A 175 16.74 1.94 -25.04
C MET A 175 16.46 0.73 -24.15
N ALA A 176 17.17 -0.38 -24.33
CA ALA A 176 17.02 -1.56 -23.49
C ALA A 176 17.45 -1.28 -22.04
N LEU A 177 18.52 -0.51 -21.83
CA LEU A 177 18.95 -0.05 -20.50
C LEU A 177 17.93 0.90 -19.85
N LEU A 178 17.30 1.78 -20.63
CA LEU A 178 16.21 2.63 -20.15
C LEU A 178 15.01 1.80 -19.70
N VAL A 179 14.57 0.84 -20.53
CA VAL A 179 13.49 -0.10 -20.18
C VAL A 179 13.84 -0.84 -18.89
N ARG A 180 15.04 -1.41 -18.80
CA ARG A 180 15.52 -2.10 -17.59
C ARG A 180 15.50 -1.18 -16.36
N ALA A 181 16.04 0.04 -16.47
CA ALA A 181 16.08 0.99 -15.37
C ALA A 181 14.68 1.35 -14.85
N LEU A 182 13.72 1.51 -15.77
CA LEU A 182 12.33 1.78 -15.42
C LEU A 182 11.64 0.55 -14.81
N VAL A 183 11.84 -0.66 -15.36
CA VAL A 183 11.31 -1.92 -14.78
C VAL A 183 11.80 -2.09 -13.34
N VAL A 184 13.12 -2.00 -13.13
CA VAL A 184 13.72 -2.14 -11.80
C VAL A 184 13.31 -1.01 -10.87
N GLY A 185 13.18 0.21 -11.40
CA GLY A 185 12.66 1.35 -10.65
C GLY A 185 11.22 1.13 -10.17
N SER A 186 10.34 0.62 -11.04
CA SER A 186 8.96 0.30 -10.67
C SER A 186 8.85 -0.86 -9.68
N ALA A 187 9.66 -1.91 -9.83
CA ALA A 187 9.69 -3.03 -8.90
C ALA A 187 10.09 -2.56 -7.49
N ARG A 188 11.14 -1.73 -7.39
CA ARG A 188 11.57 -1.14 -6.11
C ARG A 188 10.51 -0.26 -5.47
N LEU A 189 9.73 0.47 -6.28
CA LEU A 189 8.63 1.29 -5.78
C LEU A 189 7.50 0.42 -5.23
N ILE A 190 7.16 -0.69 -5.90
CA ILE A 190 6.17 -1.66 -5.43
C ILE A 190 6.68 -2.33 -4.15
N ASP A 191 7.92 -2.83 -4.14
CA ASP A 191 8.53 -3.46 -2.95
C ASP A 191 8.50 -2.52 -1.73
N ALA A 192 8.80 -1.23 -1.95
CA ALA A 192 8.76 -0.23 -0.88
C ALA A 192 7.32 0.06 -0.40
N ALA A 193 6.35 0.13 -1.32
CA ALA A 193 4.94 0.33 -0.99
C ALA A 193 4.36 -0.89 -0.25
N GLU A 194 4.70 -2.09 -0.68
CA GLU A 194 4.30 -3.34 -0.04
C GLU A 194 4.93 -3.47 1.35
N ALA A 195 6.23 -3.17 1.49
CA ALA A 195 6.89 -3.16 2.79
C ALA A 195 6.26 -2.13 3.75
N ALA A 196 5.89 -0.95 3.25
CA ALA A 196 5.18 0.05 4.04
C ALA A 196 3.77 -0.42 4.45
N GLY A 197 2.99 -0.97 3.51
CA GLY A 197 1.65 -1.51 3.78
C GLY A 197 1.68 -2.67 4.78
N ASN A 198 2.62 -3.61 4.63
CA ASN A 198 2.80 -4.72 5.57
C ASN A 198 3.14 -4.23 6.99
N ARG A 199 3.95 -3.18 7.14
CA ARG A 199 4.21 -2.58 8.47
C ARG A 199 2.94 -2.02 9.10
N VAL A 200 2.11 -1.33 8.30
CA VAL A 200 0.81 -0.82 8.78
C VAL A 200 -0.10 -1.96 9.17
N ARG A 201 -0.18 -3.03 8.38
CA ARG A 201 -1.01 -4.22 8.67
C ARG A 201 -0.57 -4.93 9.95
N VAL A 202 0.73 -5.24 10.08
CA VAL A 202 1.26 -5.89 11.29
C VAL A 202 1.02 -5.02 12.53
N ALA A 203 1.21 -3.70 12.42
CA ALA A 203 0.93 -2.79 13.53
C ALA A 203 -0.56 -2.73 13.89
N ALA A 204 -1.46 -2.78 12.89
CA ALA A 204 -2.91 -2.85 13.12
C ALA A 204 -3.32 -4.16 13.82
N GLU A 205 -2.78 -5.30 13.37
CA GLU A 205 -3.05 -6.62 13.98
C GLU A 205 -2.58 -6.68 15.44
N VAL A 206 -1.38 -6.14 15.73
CA VAL A 206 -0.85 -6.07 17.10
C VAL A 206 -1.71 -5.17 17.99
N ASP A 207 -2.14 -4.01 17.47
CA ASP A 207 -3.01 -3.10 18.20
C ASP A 207 -4.40 -3.69 18.46
N ASP A 208 -4.98 -4.39 17.48
CA ASP A 208 -6.26 -5.10 17.63
C ASP A 208 -6.14 -6.19 18.71
N ALA A 209 -5.06 -7.00 18.67
CA ALA A 209 -4.80 -8.03 19.68
C ALA A 209 -4.61 -7.43 21.08
N ARG A 210 -3.87 -6.31 21.19
CA ARG A 210 -3.66 -5.60 22.47
C ARG A 210 -4.98 -5.05 23.03
N ARG A 211 -5.79 -4.41 22.19
CA ARG A 211 -7.11 -3.88 22.58
C ARG A 211 -8.06 -5.00 23.00
N GLY A 212 -8.08 -6.12 22.27
CA GLY A 212 -8.85 -7.30 22.65
C GLY A 212 -8.46 -7.85 24.02
N TYR A 213 -7.16 -7.96 24.29
CA TYR A 213 -6.65 -8.40 25.58
C TYR A 213 -7.02 -7.44 26.73
N GLN A 214 -6.87 -6.13 26.52
CA GLN A 214 -7.22 -5.12 27.52
C GLN A 214 -8.71 -5.16 27.87
N ARG A 215 -9.59 -5.27 26.87
CA ARG A 215 -11.04 -5.40 27.08
C ARG A 215 -11.39 -6.64 27.90
N GLU A 216 -10.76 -7.77 27.59
CA GLU A 216 -10.99 -9.02 28.33
C GLU A 216 -10.52 -8.91 29.80
N GLN A 217 -9.37 -8.29 30.04
CA GLN A 217 -8.91 -8.01 31.41
C GLN A 217 -9.91 -7.14 32.17
N TRP A 218 -10.43 -6.08 31.54
CA TRP A 218 -11.42 -5.23 32.18
C TRP A 218 -12.72 -6.01 32.45
N ARG A 219 -13.22 -6.81 31.51
CA ARG A 219 -14.42 -7.63 31.70
C ARG A 219 -14.32 -8.52 32.95
N ILE A 220 -13.20 -9.23 33.11
CA ILE A 220 -12.96 -10.13 34.26
C ILE A 220 -12.96 -9.36 35.59
N LEU A 221 -12.28 -8.22 35.63
CA LEU A 221 -12.18 -7.41 36.85
C LEU A 221 -13.54 -6.84 37.26
N HIS A 222 -14.34 -6.44 36.29
CA HIS A 222 -15.65 -5.85 36.56
C HIS A 222 -16.73 -6.85 36.87
N ASP A 223 -16.68 -8.06 36.31
CA ASP A 223 -17.59 -9.13 36.71
C ASP A 223 -17.52 -9.39 38.23
N THR A 224 -16.32 -9.24 38.83
CA THR A 224 -16.16 -9.38 40.29
C THR A 224 -16.78 -8.22 41.07
N ALA A 225 -16.55 -6.97 40.66
CA ALA A 225 -17.13 -5.79 41.30
C ALA A 225 -18.67 -5.74 41.14
N ALA A 226 -19.18 -6.06 39.94
CA ALA A 226 -20.60 -6.15 39.64
C ALA A 226 -21.30 -7.20 40.52
N SER A 227 -20.66 -8.37 40.71
CA SER A 227 -21.19 -9.41 41.59
C SER A 227 -21.35 -8.90 43.04
N THR A 228 -20.35 -8.20 43.55
CA THR A 228 -20.38 -7.60 44.90
C THR A 228 -21.49 -6.56 45.03
N LEU A 229 -21.62 -5.64 44.07
CA LEU A 229 -22.67 -4.61 44.08
C LEU A 229 -24.08 -5.20 43.95
N LEU A 230 -24.25 -6.25 43.11
CA LEU A 230 -25.52 -6.96 42.97
C LEU A 230 -25.98 -7.61 44.28
N MET A 231 -25.05 -8.26 45.00
CA MET A 231 -25.37 -8.89 46.29
C MET A 231 -25.86 -7.86 47.32
N ILE A 232 -25.28 -6.65 47.31
CA ILE A 232 -25.70 -5.54 48.17
C ILE A 232 -27.07 -5.00 47.73
N ALA A 233 -27.23 -4.74 46.43
CA ALA A 233 -28.49 -4.25 45.87
C ALA A 233 -29.67 -5.19 46.16
N GLN A 234 -29.46 -6.50 46.11
CA GLN A 234 -30.48 -7.52 46.41
C GLN A 234 -30.71 -7.74 47.92
N GLY A 235 -29.89 -7.16 48.79
CA GLY A 235 -29.99 -7.36 50.24
C GLY A 235 -29.67 -8.80 50.67
N ALA A 236 -28.70 -9.43 50.01
CA ALA A 236 -28.28 -10.79 50.34
C ALA A 236 -27.82 -10.86 51.82
N PRO A 237 -28.11 -11.96 52.55
CA PRO A 237 -27.76 -12.11 53.96
C PRO A 237 -26.26 -12.38 54.13
N LEU A 238 -25.44 -11.36 53.88
CA LEU A 238 -23.99 -11.39 54.03
C LEU A 238 -23.59 -10.68 55.32
N THR A 239 -22.70 -11.31 56.10
CA THR A 239 -22.10 -10.66 57.27
C THR A 239 -21.22 -9.49 56.81
N ALA A 240 -21.29 -8.32 57.45
CA ALA A 240 -20.52 -7.13 57.09
C ALA A 240 -19.01 -7.41 56.92
N HIS A 241 -18.43 -8.29 57.75
CA HIS A 241 -17.03 -8.71 57.64
C HIS A 241 -16.71 -9.55 56.39
N ARG A 242 -17.65 -10.37 55.90
CA ARG A 242 -17.46 -11.11 54.64
C ARG A 242 -17.49 -10.16 53.45
N LEU A 243 -18.42 -9.20 53.46
CA LEU A 243 -18.53 -8.16 52.43
C LEU A 243 -17.27 -7.29 52.38
N ALA A 244 -16.79 -6.82 53.54
CA ALA A 244 -15.57 -6.01 53.62
C ALA A 244 -14.34 -6.74 53.05
N ARG A 245 -14.22 -8.06 53.28
CA ARG A 245 -13.12 -8.86 52.71
C ARG A 245 -13.25 -9.02 51.19
N GLN A 246 -14.47 -9.17 50.67
CA GLN A 246 -14.71 -9.22 49.23
C GLN A 246 -14.39 -7.86 48.57
N ALA A 247 -14.92 -6.77 49.13
CA ALA A 247 -14.66 -5.40 48.65
C ALA A 247 -13.16 -5.05 48.64
N ARG A 248 -12.37 -5.49 49.64
CA ARG A 248 -10.90 -5.31 49.64
C ARG A 248 -10.21 -6.07 48.51
N ARG A 249 -10.69 -7.26 48.17
CA ARG A 249 -10.13 -8.04 47.05
C ARG A 249 -10.46 -7.38 45.72
N ASP A 250 -11.70 -6.93 45.55
CA ASP A 250 -12.15 -6.27 44.32
C ASP A 250 -11.41 -4.92 44.13
N LEU A 251 -11.20 -4.15 45.21
CA LEU A 251 -10.35 -2.93 45.19
C LEU A 251 -8.90 -3.22 44.83
N ALA A 252 -8.30 -4.27 45.39
CA ALA A 252 -6.93 -4.65 45.06
C ALA A 252 -6.80 -5.09 43.59
N ALA A 253 -7.84 -5.72 43.04
CA ALA A 253 -7.91 -6.11 41.64
C ALA A 253 -8.07 -4.89 40.72
N LEU A 254 -8.90 -3.91 41.10
CA LEU A 254 -9.06 -2.63 40.37
C LEU A 254 -7.78 -1.79 40.39
N ALA A 255 -7.09 -1.70 41.53
CA ALA A 255 -5.82 -0.97 41.67
C ALA A 255 -4.64 -1.62 40.93
N ALA A 256 -4.76 -2.89 40.54
CA ALA A 256 -3.74 -3.59 39.75
C ALA A 256 -3.86 -3.30 38.24
N VAL A 257 -4.93 -2.65 37.78
CA VAL A 257 -5.06 -2.16 36.40
C VAL A 257 -4.19 -0.92 36.24
N PRO A 258 -3.23 -0.90 35.30
CA PRO A 258 -2.49 0.32 35.01
C PRO A 258 -3.45 1.35 34.40
N GLU A 259 -3.76 2.42 35.13
CA GLU A 259 -4.36 3.61 34.54
C GLU A 259 -3.34 4.22 33.57
N VAL A 260 -3.67 4.11 32.28
CA VAL A 260 -2.97 4.83 31.22
C VAL A 260 -3.77 6.10 30.95
N ASP A 261 -3.83 6.99 31.93
CA ASP A 261 -4.19 8.38 31.68
C ASP A 261 -2.98 9.03 30.99
N ASP A 262 -3.15 9.49 29.75
CA ASP A 262 -2.08 9.97 28.88
C ASP A 262 -2.36 11.38 28.33
N ASP A 263 -3.25 12.13 28.99
CA ASP A 263 -3.47 13.54 28.67
C ASP A 263 -2.14 14.32 28.73
N PRO A 264 -1.90 15.26 27.81
CA PRO A 264 -0.67 16.04 27.83
C PRO A 264 -0.58 16.84 29.12
N VAL A 265 0.52 16.69 29.85
CA VAL A 265 0.82 17.46 31.07
C VAL A 265 2.07 18.28 30.82
N ASP A 266 2.12 19.48 31.40
CA ASP A 266 3.32 20.30 31.40
C ASP A 266 4.40 19.63 32.27
N LEU A 267 5.41 19.06 31.61
CA LEU A 267 6.52 18.37 32.25
C LEU A 267 7.29 19.32 33.19
N ALA A 268 7.43 20.59 32.81
CA ALA A 268 8.12 21.58 33.61
C ALA A 268 7.38 21.81 34.94
N ALA A 269 6.05 21.98 34.89
CA ALA A 269 5.22 22.11 36.08
C ALA A 269 5.29 20.88 37.01
N MET A 270 5.42 19.67 36.45
CA MET A 270 5.57 18.44 37.23
C MET A 270 6.96 18.30 37.90
N LEU A 271 8.02 18.85 37.28
CA LEU A 271 9.39 18.78 37.80
C LEU A 271 9.71 19.82 38.88
N ARG A 272 9.08 21.01 38.86
CA ARG A 272 9.28 22.07 39.87
C ARG A 272 9.15 21.60 41.32
N PRO A 273 8.07 20.92 41.76
CA PRO A 273 7.95 20.47 43.14
C PRO A 273 9.03 19.46 43.51
N ILE A 274 9.42 18.58 42.58
CA ILE A 274 10.48 17.57 42.79
C ILE A 274 11.84 18.25 42.99
N CYS A 275 12.13 19.29 42.22
CA CYS A 275 13.37 20.06 42.36
C CYS A 275 13.41 20.87 43.67
N ALA A 276 12.25 21.35 44.14
CA ALA A 276 12.14 22.09 45.40
C ALA A 276 12.28 21.21 46.65
N GLU A 277 11.98 19.91 46.54
CA GLU A 277 12.14 18.92 47.61
C GLU A 277 13.61 18.46 47.81
N ALA A 278 14.50 18.73 46.86
CA ALA A 278 15.90 18.33 46.93
C ALA A 278 16.70 19.17 47.93
N THR A 279 17.63 18.52 48.64
CA THR A 279 18.49 19.18 49.64
C THR A 279 19.62 19.96 48.97
N THR A 280 20.14 19.42 47.87
CA THR A 280 21.18 20.06 47.05
C THR A 280 20.56 21.16 46.17
N PRO A 281 21.16 22.37 46.06
CA PRO A 281 20.62 23.43 45.21
C PRO A 281 20.47 23.00 43.74
N VAL A 282 19.24 23.06 43.21
CA VAL A 282 18.91 22.69 41.83
C VAL A 282 18.65 23.93 40.96
N GLN A 283 19.37 24.05 39.84
CA GLN A 283 19.10 25.03 38.78
C GLN A 283 18.33 24.34 37.65
N LEU A 284 17.04 24.67 37.53
CA LEU A 284 16.18 24.13 36.48
C LEU A 284 16.11 25.13 35.31
N ASN A 285 16.73 24.77 34.19
CA ASN A 285 16.70 25.53 32.95
C ASN A 285 15.50 25.05 32.11
N GLU A 286 14.36 25.68 32.31
CA GLU A 286 13.11 25.44 31.56
C GLU A 286 13.03 26.37 30.34
N PRO A 287 12.94 25.86 29.10
CA PRO A 287 12.25 26.57 28.03
C PRO A 287 10.74 26.58 28.32
N MET A 288 9.96 27.42 27.62
CA MET A 288 8.48 27.49 27.67
C MET A 288 7.76 26.13 27.88
N ALA A 289 6.59 26.17 28.53
CA ALA A 289 5.73 25.02 28.86
C ALA A 289 5.82 23.86 27.85
N GLN A 290 6.22 22.68 28.35
CA GLN A 290 6.48 21.50 27.52
C GLN A 290 5.44 20.42 27.81
N TRP A 291 4.46 20.35 26.93
CA TRP A 291 3.38 19.37 26.99
C TRP A 291 3.87 18.03 26.47
N VAL A 292 3.90 17.02 27.34
CA VAL A 292 4.19 15.63 26.98
C VAL A 292 3.08 14.73 27.50
N PRO A 293 2.81 13.58 26.86
CA PRO A 293 1.84 12.61 27.37
C PRO A 293 2.12 12.27 28.84
N ALA A 294 1.09 12.19 29.68
CA ALA A 294 1.27 12.02 31.14
C ALA A 294 2.09 10.77 31.50
N THR A 295 2.05 9.72 30.65
CA THR A 295 2.89 8.53 30.83
C THR A 295 4.38 8.84 30.71
N ILE A 296 4.76 9.65 29.72
CA ILE A 296 6.13 10.15 29.55
C ILE A 296 6.48 11.08 30.71
N ALA A 297 5.58 11.99 31.09
CA ALA A 297 5.82 12.92 32.20
C ALA A 297 6.12 12.19 33.52
N ARG A 298 5.30 11.19 33.88
CA ARG A 298 5.49 10.38 35.11
C ARG A 298 6.78 9.57 35.08
N ALA A 299 7.14 9.00 33.93
CA ALA A 299 8.37 8.23 33.80
C ALA A 299 9.62 9.11 33.96
N VAL A 300 9.65 10.27 33.29
CA VAL A 300 10.74 11.26 33.38
C VAL A 300 10.82 11.85 34.79
N ALA A 301 9.69 12.24 35.39
CA ALA A 301 9.65 12.77 36.76
C ALA A 301 10.15 11.75 37.80
N GLY A 302 9.79 10.47 37.64
CA GLY A 302 10.30 9.39 38.47
C GLY A 302 11.81 9.20 38.32
N ALA A 303 12.33 9.25 37.10
CA ALA A 303 13.77 9.17 36.84
C ALA A 303 14.55 10.36 37.41
N VAL A 304 14.02 11.58 37.32
CA VAL A 304 14.62 12.79 37.92
C VAL A 304 14.62 12.72 39.44
N ARG A 305 13.51 12.28 40.06
CA ARG A 305 13.41 12.10 41.52
C ARG A 305 14.48 11.12 42.03
N GLU A 306 14.65 10.01 41.33
CA GLU A 306 15.68 9.02 41.65
C GLU A 306 17.08 9.59 41.47
N ALA A 307 17.34 10.32 40.39
CA ALA A 307 18.63 10.99 40.17
C ALA A 307 18.97 11.98 41.30
N LEU A 308 18.02 12.85 41.69
CA LEU A 308 18.21 13.82 42.78
C LEU A 308 18.39 13.15 44.13
N THR A 309 17.64 12.08 44.42
CA THR A 309 17.81 11.27 45.64
C THR A 309 19.23 10.70 45.74
N ASN A 310 19.78 10.27 44.61
CA ASN A 310 21.14 9.75 44.55
C ASN A 310 22.19 10.85 44.72
N VAL A 311 21.94 12.05 44.19
CA VAL A 311 22.80 13.21 44.45
C VAL A 311 22.85 13.52 45.95
N ASP A 312 21.70 13.67 46.59
CA ASP A 312 21.58 14.03 48.01
C ASP A 312 22.23 12.98 48.93
N ARG A 313 22.09 11.69 48.60
CA ARG A 313 22.64 10.60 49.43
C ARG A 313 24.12 10.31 49.19
N HIS A 314 24.61 10.53 47.97
CA HIS A 314 25.88 9.92 47.55
C HIS A 314 26.86 10.86 46.85
N ALA A 315 26.41 11.92 46.18
CA ALA A 315 27.28 12.70 45.31
C ALA A 315 28.14 13.74 46.04
N ARG A 316 27.73 14.23 47.23
CA ARG A 316 28.37 15.39 47.90
C ARG A 316 28.50 16.60 46.96
N ALA A 317 27.53 16.78 46.07
CA ALA A 317 27.48 17.87 45.10
C ALA A 317 27.19 19.20 45.80
N GLY A 318 27.77 20.29 45.27
CA GLY A 318 27.44 21.66 45.66
C GLY A 318 26.25 22.22 44.86
N SER A 319 26.00 21.69 43.67
CA SER A 319 24.88 22.09 42.82
C SER A 319 24.47 21.01 41.81
N VAL A 320 23.19 21.05 41.40
CA VAL A 320 22.64 20.25 40.29
C VAL A 320 22.05 21.18 39.25
N SER A 321 22.31 20.90 37.97
CA SER A 321 21.67 21.57 36.85
C SER A 321 20.80 20.60 36.08
N ILE A 322 19.56 21.00 35.79
CA ILE A 322 18.62 20.23 34.97
C ILE A 322 18.30 21.06 33.73
N ALA A 323 18.61 20.51 32.56
CA ALA A 323 18.32 21.12 31.26
C ALA A 323 17.25 20.31 30.54
N LEU A 324 16.11 20.94 30.29
CA LEU A 324 14.98 20.34 29.59
C LEU A 324 14.98 20.74 28.11
N ALA A 325 14.76 19.78 27.22
CA ALA A 325 14.64 19.96 25.77
C ALA A 325 13.43 19.16 25.22
N PRO A 326 12.97 19.41 23.98
CA PRO A 326 11.74 18.82 23.44
C PRO A 326 11.64 17.28 23.51
N ASP A 327 12.77 16.61 23.30
CA ASP A 327 12.90 15.16 23.19
C ASP A 327 13.84 14.53 24.23
N ARG A 328 14.40 15.33 25.14
CA ARG A 328 15.38 14.89 26.14
C ARG A 328 15.47 15.78 27.36
N LEU A 329 15.91 15.20 28.48
CA LEU A 329 16.23 15.90 29.72
C LEU A 329 17.61 15.47 30.20
N ARG A 330 18.41 16.44 30.65
CA ARG A 330 19.75 16.19 31.19
C ARG A 330 19.84 16.68 32.63
N VAL A 331 20.18 15.79 33.56
CA VAL A 331 20.52 16.11 34.96
C VAL A 331 22.03 16.03 35.11
N ARG A 332 22.68 17.09 35.61
CA ARG A 332 24.14 17.17 35.81
C ARG A 332 24.45 17.68 37.20
N ASP A 333 25.20 16.91 37.99
CA ASP A 333 25.75 17.31 39.28
C ASP A 333 27.27 17.51 39.24
N ASP A 334 27.77 18.35 40.15
CA ASP A 334 29.20 18.63 40.37
C ASP A 334 29.82 17.81 41.52
N GLY A 335 29.22 16.64 41.82
CA GLY A 335 29.63 15.78 42.92
C GLY A 335 30.88 14.93 42.65
N ALA A 336 31.26 14.11 43.64
CA ALA A 336 32.48 13.31 43.63
C ALA A 336 32.59 12.32 42.45
N GLY A 337 31.46 11.98 41.81
CA GLY A 337 31.38 10.99 40.73
C GLY A 337 31.65 9.55 41.19
N PHE A 338 31.43 8.59 40.31
CA PHE A 338 31.69 7.17 40.56
C PHE A 338 32.16 6.44 39.30
N PRO A 339 33.02 5.40 39.43
CA PRO A 339 33.45 4.61 38.28
C PRO A 339 32.30 3.73 37.76
N VAL A 340 31.85 3.99 36.53
CA VAL A 340 30.75 3.27 35.87
C VAL A 340 31.15 1.84 35.48
N ASP A 341 32.45 1.57 35.29
CA ASP A 341 32.98 0.32 34.73
C ASP A 341 33.46 -0.74 35.77
N LEU A 342 33.30 -0.49 37.09
CA LEU A 342 33.93 -1.31 38.15
C LEU A 342 32.97 -2.00 39.14
N LEU A 343 31.66 -2.08 38.86
CA LEU A 343 30.69 -2.67 39.79
C LEU A 343 30.18 -4.06 39.35
N PRO A 344 30.37 -5.13 40.16
CA PRO A 344 29.79 -6.44 39.93
C PRO A 344 28.26 -6.40 40.00
N GLY A 345 27.62 -7.28 39.23
CA GLY A 345 26.19 -7.29 38.92
C GLY A 345 25.21 -7.58 40.06
N ASP A 346 25.41 -7.09 41.28
CA ASP A 346 24.47 -7.26 42.41
C ASP A 346 24.19 -5.98 43.21
N ARG A 347 24.65 -4.81 42.76
CA ARG A 347 24.24 -3.49 43.33
C ARG A 347 23.40 -2.70 42.33
N HIS A 348 22.33 -3.33 41.85
CA HIS A 348 21.53 -2.94 40.68
C HIS A 348 20.42 -1.91 40.92
N GLY A 349 20.28 -1.34 42.13
CA GLY A 349 19.12 -0.50 42.47
C GLY A 349 18.95 0.76 41.62
N ILE A 350 20.04 1.40 41.19
CA ILE A 350 20.02 2.75 40.58
C ILE A 350 20.04 2.71 39.05
N ARG A 351 20.88 1.83 38.46
CA ARG A 351 21.01 1.71 37.00
C ARG A 351 19.76 1.08 36.37
N ASN A 352 19.18 0.10 37.04
CA ASN A 352 17.99 -0.58 36.53
C ASN A 352 16.72 0.26 36.76
N SER A 353 16.60 0.98 37.89
CA SER A 353 15.37 1.74 38.18
C SER A 353 15.12 2.93 37.24
N ILE A 354 16.18 3.57 36.73
CA ILE A 354 16.07 4.67 35.75
C ILE A 354 15.98 4.11 34.32
N ILE A 355 16.88 3.21 33.93
CA ILE A 355 16.94 2.68 32.55
C ILE A 355 15.73 1.80 32.25
N ASP A 356 15.31 0.91 33.15
CA ASP A 356 14.17 0.02 32.90
C ASP A 356 12.86 0.81 32.84
N ARG A 357 12.72 1.87 33.63
CA ARG A 357 11.56 2.78 33.60
C ARG A 357 11.46 3.53 32.28
N MET A 358 12.57 4.02 31.74
CA MET A 358 12.58 4.69 30.44
C MET A 358 12.33 3.72 29.29
N ARG A 359 12.87 2.51 29.35
CA ARG A 359 12.62 1.46 28.34
C ARG A 359 11.15 1.03 28.30
N GLN A 360 10.44 1.02 29.43
CA GLN A 360 9.02 0.69 29.50
C GLN A 360 8.13 1.65 28.68
N ILE A 361 8.58 2.90 28.45
CA ILE A 361 7.87 3.89 27.64
C ILE A 361 8.49 4.09 26.25
N GLY A 362 9.42 3.22 25.83
CA GLY A 362 10.11 3.35 24.54
C GLY A 362 11.13 4.49 24.47
N GLY A 363 11.53 5.04 25.62
CA GLY A 363 12.64 5.98 25.76
C GLY A 363 13.96 5.30 26.15
N ASP A 364 15.02 6.09 26.32
CA ASP A 364 16.33 5.60 26.74
C ASP A 364 16.94 6.50 27.84
N ALA A 365 17.90 5.96 28.58
CA ALA A 365 18.65 6.69 29.58
C ALA A 365 20.13 6.29 29.60
N VAL A 366 21.02 7.29 29.58
CA VAL A 366 22.46 7.13 29.61
C VAL A 366 23.03 7.85 30.82
N ILE A 367 23.73 7.11 31.67
CA ILE A 367 24.42 7.66 32.85
C ILE A 367 25.92 7.70 32.55
N THR A 368 26.50 8.89 32.62
CA THR A 368 27.95 9.12 32.45
C THR A 368 28.48 9.76 33.73
N SER A 369 29.42 9.12 34.42
CA SER A 369 30.03 9.66 35.64
C SER A 369 31.56 9.71 35.53
N ARG A 370 32.15 10.79 36.02
CA ARG A 370 33.60 11.04 36.11
C ARG A 370 33.90 11.68 37.47
N PRO A 371 35.12 11.55 38.01
CA PRO A 371 35.48 12.26 39.25
C PRO A 371 35.22 13.77 39.11
N GLY A 372 34.34 14.30 39.96
CA GLY A 372 33.93 15.71 39.94
C GLY A 372 32.67 16.03 39.10
N GLU A 373 32.04 15.05 38.44
CA GLU A 373 30.80 15.27 37.68
C GLU A 373 30.01 13.98 37.39
N THR A 374 28.69 13.99 37.56
CA THR A 374 27.82 12.97 36.96
C THR A 374 26.72 13.60 36.09
N THR A 375 26.48 13.01 34.93
CA THR A 375 25.44 13.40 33.99
C THR A 375 24.51 12.22 33.70
N VAL A 376 23.20 12.42 33.90
CA VAL A 376 22.12 11.51 33.49
C VAL A 376 21.37 12.15 32.34
N GLU A 377 21.41 11.52 31.17
CA GLU A 377 20.68 11.96 29.97
C GLU A 377 19.52 11.01 29.69
N ILE A 378 18.32 11.56 29.60
CA ILE A 378 17.05 10.85 29.39
C ILE A 378 16.48 11.30 28.06
N SER A 379 16.03 10.38 27.19
CA SER A 379 15.43 10.71 25.90
C SER A 379 14.13 9.94 25.64
N TRP A 380 13.22 10.54 24.89
CA TRP A 380 11.93 9.94 24.49
C TRP A 380 11.55 10.38 23.07
N GLN A 381 10.70 9.58 22.39
CA GLN A 381 10.23 9.92 21.05
C GLN A 381 8.93 10.73 21.11
N VAL A 382 8.98 11.98 20.65
CA VAL A 382 7.78 12.78 20.36
C VAL A 382 7.29 12.33 18.98
N THR A 383 6.14 11.66 18.93
CA THR A 383 5.58 11.20 17.65
C THR A 383 4.86 12.36 16.97
N ASP A 384 5.60 13.29 16.38
CA ASP A 384 5.04 14.12 15.33
C ASP A 384 4.94 13.27 14.06
N VAL A 385 3.76 12.70 13.83
CA VAL A 385 3.42 12.21 12.50
C VAL A 385 3.19 13.45 11.63
N GLU A 386 4.29 14.07 11.17
CA GLU A 386 4.18 14.95 10.02
C GLU A 386 3.62 14.11 8.86
N PRO A 387 2.50 14.53 8.24
CA PRO A 387 2.03 13.89 7.03
C PRO A 387 3.13 14.12 5.99
N SER A 388 3.90 13.07 5.71
CA SER A 388 5.03 13.10 4.79
C SER A 388 4.62 13.81 3.50
N ALA A 389 5.10 15.03 3.33
CA ALA A 389 4.94 15.85 2.15
C ALA A 389 5.72 15.20 1.01
N GLY A 390 5.11 14.22 0.37
CA GLY A 390 5.70 13.50 -0.76
C GLY A 390 4.68 12.71 -1.59
N SER A 391 3.52 12.38 -1.03
CA SER A 391 2.47 11.57 -1.67
C SER A 391 1.60 12.38 -2.63
N GLY A 392 2.20 12.94 -3.68
CA GLY A 392 1.43 13.06 -4.93
C GLY A 392 0.97 11.64 -5.34
N PRO A 393 -0.28 11.45 -5.82
CA PRO A 393 -0.82 10.12 -6.07
C PRO A 393 0.15 9.33 -6.95
N ALA A 394 0.48 8.09 -6.56
CA ALA A 394 1.40 7.22 -7.29
C ALA A 394 1.07 7.17 -8.79
N LEU A 395 -0.24 7.24 -9.13
CA LEU A 395 -0.77 7.41 -10.48
C LEU A 395 -0.16 8.57 -11.26
N ALA A 396 0.03 9.73 -10.64
CA ALA A 396 0.59 10.90 -11.31
C ALA A 396 2.09 10.74 -11.61
N ARG A 397 2.85 10.02 -10.76
CA ARG A 397 4.25 9.68 -11.06
C ARG A 397 4.35 8.63 -12.16
N THR A 398 3.50 7.60 -12.11
CA THR A 398 3.55 6.54 -13.11
C THR A 398 3.00 6.99 -14.46
N ASP A 399 1.94 7.80 -14.51
CA ASP A 399 1.48 8.41 -15.76
C ASP A 399 2.56 9.32 -16.37
N ARG A 400 3.31 10.06 -15.55
CA ARG A 400 4.51 10.79 -16.01
C ARG A 400 5.55 9.85 -16.63
N MET A 401 5.83 8.71 -16.00
CA MET A 401 6.78 7.72 -16.52
C MET A 401 6.31 7.09 -17.83
N VAL A 402 5.05 6.65 -17.91
CA VAL A 402 4.46 6.09 -19.13
C VAL A 402 4.47 7.10 -20.28
N ARG A 403 4.14 8.38 -20.01
CA ARG A 403 4.23 9.45 -21.02
C ARG A 403 5.67 9.71 -21.47
N ARG A 404 6.63 9.77 -20.56
CA ARG A 404 8.05 9.92 -20.90
C ARG A 404 8.55 8.77 -21.78
N PHE A 405 8.13 7.55 -21.49
CA PHE A 405 8.45 6.39 -22.32
C PHE A 405 7.81 6.48 -23.71
N ALA A 406 6.55 6.93 -23.80
CA ALA A 406 5.90 7.20 -25.08
C ALA A 406 6.62 8.29 -25.90
N TYR A 407 7.13 9.34 -25.24
CA TYR A 407 7.97 10.35 -25.88
C TYR A 407 9.29 9.76 -26.38
N GLY A 408 9.89 8.82 -25.64
CA GLY A 408 11.07 8.08 -26.06
C GLY A 408 10.82 7.27 -27.33
N MET A 409 9.72 6.50 -27.39
CA MET A 409 9.35 5.75 -28.61
C MET A 409 9.07 6.67 -29.81
N ALA A 410 8.44 7.82 -29.58
CA ALA A 410 8.21 8.80 -30.64
C ALA A 410 9.51 9.44 -31.13
N ALA A 411 10.44 9.74 -30.22
CA ALA A 411 11.77 10.22 -30.58
C ALA A 411 12.53 9.17 -31.42
N VAL A 412 12.42 7.88 -31.08
CA VAL A 412 13.01 6.79 -31.89
C VAL A 412 12.40 6.78 -33.30
N ALA A 413 11.08 6.83 -33.44
CA ALA A 413 10.42 6.90 -34.75
C ALA A 413 10.93 8.10 -35.57
N VAL A 414 10.96 9.29 -34.96
CA VAL A 414 11.41 10.51 -35.65
C VAL A 414 12.89 10.42 -36.04
N ILE A 415 13.77 9.95 -35.15
CA ILE A 415 15.21 9.81 -35.42
C ILE A 415 15.43 8.78 -36.53
N LEU A 416 14.72 7.66 -36.52
CA LEU A 416 14.81 6.64 -37.58
C LEU A 416 14.32 7.19 -38.93
N THR A 417 13.20 7.91 -38.97
CA THR A 417 12.73 8.58 -40.19
C THR A 417 13.77 9.59 -40.70
N LEU A 418 14.30 10.47 -39.83
CA LEU A 418 15.28 11.50 -40.22
C LEU A 418 16.63 10.92 -40.66
N THR A 419 17.09 9.84 -40.01
CA THR A 419 18.33 9.16 -40.43
C THR A 419 18.16 8.43 -41.75
N ALA A 420 16.96 7.91 -42.06
CA ALA A 420 16.66 7.37 -43.37
C ALA A 420 16.70 8.46 -44.46
N PHE A 421 16.17 9.66 -44.15
CA PHE A 421 16.23 10.81 -45.06
C PHE A 421 17.67 11.14 -45.48
N GLY A 422 18.59 11.22 -44.52
CA GLY A 422 19.99 11.53 -44.82
C GLY A 422 20.77 10.44 -45.58
N ARG A 423 20.27 9.20 -45.61
CA ARG A 423 20.96 8.04 -46.20
C ARG A 423 20.55 7.73 -47.64
N TYR A 424 19.26 7.89 -47.95
CA TYR A 424 18.69 7.45 -49.23
C TYR A 424 18.28 8.62 -50.14
N TRP A 425 18.65 9.86 -49.80
CA TRP A 425 18.24 11.06 -50.53
C TRP A 425 19.42 11.91 -51.04
N PHE A 426 19.48 12.10 -52.35
CA PHE A 426 20.19 13.21 -53.00
C PHE A 426 19.13 13.97 -53.83
N THR A 427 18.96 15.28 -53.59
CA THR A 427 18.02 16.27 -54.23
C THR A 427 16.48 16.18 -53.99
N PRO A 428 15.85 17.19 -53.32
CA PRO A 428 14.39 17.26 -53.04
C PRO A 428 13.43 17.20 -54.24
N SER A 429 13.93 17.40 -55.47
CA SER A 429 13.13 17.47 -56.70
C SER A 429 12.62 16.12 -57.21
N ASP A 430 13.19 15.00 -56.76
CA ASP A 430 13.10 13.75 -57.52
C ASP A 430 12.00 12.78 -57.02
N ASN A 431 11.42 12.97 -55.81
CA ASN A 431 10.32 12.10 -55.33
C ASN A 431 9.41 12.70 -54.23
N PRO A 432 8.51 13.66 -54.54
CA PRO A 432 7.70 14.38 -53.53
C PRO A 432 6.84 13.48 -52.63
N ILE A 433 6.52 12.27 -53.07
CA ILE A 433 5.69 11.32 -52.32
C ILE A 433 6.42 10.81 -51.07
N GLN A 434 7.73 10.50 -51.16
CA GLN A 434 8.47 10.04 -49.99
C GLN A 434 8.56 11.11 -48.90
N LEU A 435 8.77 12.38 -49.29
CA LEU A 435 8.78 13.49 -48.34
C LEU A 435 7.41 13.64 -47.64
N ALA A 436 6.31 13.50 -48.39
CA ALA A 436 4.96 13.51 -47.84
C ALA A 436 4.73 12.35 -46.86
N LEU A 437 5.21 11.14 -47.19
CA LEU A 437 5.11 9.96 -46.31
C LEU A 437 5.95 10.11 -45.03
N MET A 438 7.15 10.70 -45.12
CA MET A 438 7.99 10.98 -43.94
C MET A 438 7.36 12.04 -43.04
N ALA A 439 6.88 13.14 -43.62
CA ALA A 439 6.15 14.16 -42.89
C ALA A 439 4.89 13.59 -42.23
N ALA A 440 4.17 12.68 -42.91
CA ALA A 440 3.04 11.97 -42.34
C ALA A 440 3.44 11.06 -41.17
N ASN A 441 4.56 10.31 -41.28
CA ASN A 441 5.04 9.44 -40.20
C ASN A 441 5.44 10.25 -38.95
N ILE A 442 6.26 11.30 -39.14
CA ILE A 442 6.68 12.21 -38.07
C ILE A 442 5.47 12.92 -37.46
N GLY A 443 4.56 13.42 -38.31
CA GLY A 443 3.32 14.05 -37.88
C GLY A 443 2.46 13.11 -37.03
N CYS A 444 2.35 11.83 -37.43
CA CYS A 444 1.64 10.83 -36.64
C CYS A 444 2.31 10.56 -35.29
N ALA A 445 3.64 10.40 -35.26
CA ALA A 445 4.40 10.17 -34.03
C ALA A 445 4.32 11.36 -33.06
N VAL A 446 4.48 12.59 -33.54
CA VAL A 446 4.39 13.81 -32.73
C VAL A 446 2.96 14.04 -32.27
N ALA A 447 1.97 13.89 -33.16
CA ALA A 447 0.57 13.96 -32.77
C ALA A 447 0.27 12.92 -31.68
N ALA A 448 0.86 11.71 -31.77
CA ALA A 448 0.73 10.63 -30.78
C ALA A 448 1.10 11.04 -29.35
N CYS A 449 1.99 12.01 -29.20
CA CYS A 449 2.48 12.51 -27.93
C CYS A 449 1.66 13.68 -27.34
N THR A 450 0.79 14.34 -28.11
CA THR A 450 0.07 15.51 -27.61
C THR A 450 -1.13 15.08 -26.73
N PRO A 451 -1.28 15.67 -25.53
CA PRO A 451 -2.37 15.36 -24.60
C PRO A 451 -3.73 15.93 -25.03
N VAL A 452 -3.80 16.64 -26.16
CA VAL A 452 -5.05 17.21 -26.69
C VAL A 452 -6.06 16.08 -26.94
N ARG A 453 -7.25 16.19 -26.32
CA ARG A 453 -8.34 15.21 -26.29
C ARG A 453 -8.45 14.39 -27.58
N ARG A 454 -7.87 13.20 -27.57
CA ARG A 454 -8.01 12.25 -28.67
C ARG A 454 -9.36 11.59 -28.58
N SER A 455 -10.29 12.08 -29.40
CA SER A 455 -11.47 11.28 -29.74
C SER A 455 -11.02 9.92 -30.30
N THR A 456 -11.85 8.89 -30.14
CA THR A 456 -11.62 7.58 -30.77
C THR A 456 -11.39 7.71 -32.28
N THR A 457 -12.03 8.70 -32.92
CA THR A 457 -11.89 9.05 -34.34
C THR A 457 -10.48 9.53 -34.68
N SER A 458 -9.91 10.47 -33.93
CA SER A 458 -8.55 10.99 -34.17
C SER A 458 -7.49 9.88 -34.04
N ARG A 459 -7.66 8.96 -33.08
CA ARG A 459 -6.77 7.81 -32.93
C ARG A 459 -6.88 6.83 -34.11
N ARG A 460 -8.11 6.54 -34.57
CA ARG A 460 -8.34 5.68 -35.75
C ARG A 460 -7.76 6.29 -37.02
N LEU A 461 -7.89 7.60 -37.21
CA LEU A 461 -7.32 8.31 -38.36
C LEU A 461 -5.78 8.22 -38.37
N LEU A 462 -5.13 8.53 -37.25
CA LEU A 462 -3.67 8.42 -37.15
C LEU A 462 -3.19 6.99 -37.37
N LEU A 463 -3.92 6.00 -36.86
CA LEU A 463 -3.58 4.60 -37.09
C LEU A 463 -3.76 4.22 -38.56
N ALA A 464 -4.83 4.66 -39.21
CA ALA A 464 -5.06 4.40 -40.64
C ALA A 464 -3.95 5.02 -41.52
N VAL A 465 -3.51 6.24 -41.19
CA VAL A 465 -2.36 6.87 -41.87
C VAL A 465 -1.07 6.11 -41.59
N ALA A 466 -0.77 5.77 -40.33
CA ALA A 466 0.46 5.03 -40.00
C ALA A 466 0.52 3.65 -40.69
N LEU A 467 -0.62 2.94 -40.76
CA LEU A 467 -0.72 1.63 -41.40
C LEU A 467 -0.62 1.68 -42.93
N SER A 468 -0.88 2.83 -43.57
CA SER A 468 -0.80 2.96 -45.03
C SER A 468 0.59 3.36 -45.54
N ILE A 469 1.43 3.97 -44.70
CA ILE A 469 2.74 4.51 -45.12
C ILE A 469 3.67 3.45 -45.71
N ALA A 470 3.91 2.35 -44.98
CA ALA A 470 4.83 1.31 -45.44
C ALA A 470 4.32 0.54 -46.68
N PRO A 471 3.03 0.15 -46.78
CA PRO A 471 2.47 -0.42 -48.01
C PRO A 471 2.54 0.51 -49.22
N VAL A 472 2.27 1.82 -49.04
CA VAL A 472 2.34 2.80 -50.14
C VAL A 472 3.79 3.01 -50.59
N LEU A 473 4.75 3.11 -49.68
CA LEU A 473 6.17 3.21 -50.07
C LEU A 473 6.61 1.94 -50.82
N ALA A 474 6.21 0.77 -50.31
CA ALA A 474 6.50 -0.52 -50.91
C ALA A 474 5.87 -0.72 -52.30
N SER A 475 4.79 0.00 -52.67
CA SER A 475 4.19 -0.08 -54.00
C SER A 475 4.87 0.85 -55.02
N ILE A 476 5.56 1.89 -54.56
CA ILE A 476 6.23 2.90 -55.41
C ILE A 476 7.68 2.51 -55.68
N LEU A 477 8.37 1.90 -54.71
CA LEU A 477 9.78 1.52 -54.87
C LEU A 477 9.97 0.43 -55.94
N PRO A 478 11.11 0.39 -56.66
CA PRO A 478 11.51 -0.75 -57.46
C PRO A 478 11.53 -2.06 -56.65
N SER A 479 11.20 -3.20 -57.26
CA SER A 479 11.10 -4.49 -56.55
C SER A 479 12.41 -4.91 -55.85
N ASN A 480 13.56 -4.54 -56.41
CA ASN A 480 14.89 -4.78 -55.85
C ASN A 480 15.21 -3.89 -54.63
N GLU A 481 14.48 -2.79 -54.44
CA GLU A 481 14.65 -1.84 -53.32
C GLU A 481 13.56 -1.96 -52.26
N ALA A 482 12.49 -2.71 -52.54
CA ALA A 482 11.34 -2.89 -51.66
C ALA A 482 11.68 -3.55 -50.29
N PHE A 483 12.81 -4.27 -50.18
CA PHE A 483 13.34 -4.83 -48.93
C PHE A 483 14.70 -4.26 -48.51
N GLY A 484 15.28 -3.36 -49.31
CA GLY A 484 16.51 -2.66 -48.99
C GLY A 484 16.27 -1.50 -48.04
N GLY A 485 17.32 -0.78 -47.67
CA GLY A 485 17.17 0.34 -46.76
C GLY A 485 16.37 1.52 -47.33
N ALA A 486 16.17 1.56 -48.65
CA ALA A 486 15.27 2.51 -49.32
C ALA A 486 13.81 2.40 -48.83
N ASN A 487 13.35 1.20 -48.44
CA ASN A 487 12.05 1.01 -47.79
C ASN A 487 12.14 1.25 -46.27
N TRP A 488 12.56 2.45 -45.89
CA TRP A 488 12.73 2.85 -44.50
C TRP A 488 11.45 2.69 -43.66
N ALA A 489 10.29 2.82 -44.28
CA ALA A 489 9.00 2.77 -43.61
C ALA A 489 8.69 1.40 -43.00
N LEU A 490 9.24 0.31 -43.55
CA LEU A 490 8.91 -1.06 -43.16
C LEU A 490 9.25 -1.36 -41.69
N ALA A 491 10.43 -0.93 -41.23
CA ALA A 491 10.84 -1.08 -39.84
C ALA A 491 10.39 0.11 -38.96
N ASP A 492 10.24 1.31 -39.53
CA ASP A 492 10.01 2.53 -38.76
C ASP A 492 8.53 2.77 -38.39
N THR A 493 7.60 2.48 -39.30
CA THR A 493 6.16 2.70 -39.06
C THR A 493 5.61 1.92 -37.87
N GLY A 494 6.23 0.78 -37.54
CA GLY A 494 5.89 0.01 -36.33
C GLY A 494 6.14 0.77 -35.02
N TRP A 495 7.13 1.67 -34.97
CA TRP A 495 7.33 2.57 -33.82
C TRP A 495 6.21 3.59 -33.70
N THR A 496 5.79 4.19 -34.82
CA THR A 496 4.63 5.10 -34.84
C THR A 496 3.35 4.40 -34.39
N VAL A 497 3.11 3.18 -34.85
CA VAL A 497 1.99 2.34 -34.39
C VAL A 497 2.09 2.07 -32.89
N ALA A 498 3.27 1.72 -32.38
CA ALA A 498 3.50 1.49 -30.95
C ALA A 498 3.20 2.73 -30.10
N VAL A 499 3.63 3.93 -30.54
CA VAL A 499 3.33 5.21 -29.87
C VAL A 499 1.84 5.52 -29.92
N ILE A 500 1.13 5.26 -31.03
CA ILE A 500 -0.32 5.48 -31.10
C ILE A 500 -1.07 4.53 -30.15
N MET A 501 -0.54 3.30 -29.98
CA MET A 501 -1.15 2.22 -29.22
C MET A 501 -0.64 2.07 -27.78
N TYR A 502 0.21 2.98 -27.28
CA TYR A 502 0.91 2.81 -26.00
C TYR A 502 0.00 2.64 -24.77
N ARG A 503 -1.22 3.17 -24.81
CA ARG A 503 -2.26 3.05 -23.77
C ARG A 503 -3.29 1.95 -24.03
N SER A 504 -3.14 1.21 -25.13
CA SER A 504 -4.04 0.11 -25.48
C SER A 504 -3.55 -1.18 -24.84
N THR A 505 -4.46 -2.14 -24.63
CA THR A 505 -4.10 -3.46 -24.12
C THR A 505 -3.29 -4.26 -25.15
N LEU A 506 -2.44 -5.18 -24.69
CA LEU A 506 -1.63 -6.05 -25.57
C LEU A 506 -2.48 -6.87 -26.54
N ARG A 507 -3.72 -7.21 -26.15
CA ARG A 507 -4.68 -7.91 -27.00
C ARG A 507 -5.10 -7.11 -28.24
N CYS A 508 -5.00 -5.78 -28.18
CA CYS A 508 -5.31 -4.91 -29.32
C CYS A 508 -4.05 -4.41 -30.02
N SER A 509 -2.98 -4.11 -29.28
CA SER A 509 -1.77 -3.52 -29.87
C SER A 509 -0.94 -4.52 -30.68
N ILE A 510 -0.81 -5.77 -30.22
CA ILE A 510 -0.04 -6.80 -30.94
C ILE A 510 -0.67 -7.14 -32.29
N PRO A 511 -1.98 -7.41 -32.42
CA PRO A 511 -2.58 -7.69 -33.74
C PRO A 511 -2.46 -6.51 -34.71
N VAL A 512 -2.57 -5.27 -34.23
CA VAL A 512 -2.42 -4.07 -35.06
C VAL A 512 -0.98 -3.89 -35.54
N LEU A 513 0.01 -4.16 -34.67
CA LEU A 513 1.41 -4.18 -35.05
C LEU A 513 1.69 -5.31 -36.06
N THR A 514 1.17 -6.51 -35.83
CA THR A 514 1.28 -7.62 -36.79
C THR A 514 0.64 -7.26 -38.13
N LEU A 515 -0.51 -6.57 -38.11
CA LEU A 515 -1.20 -6.11 -39.32
C LEU A 515 -0.35 -5.10 -40.12
N SER A 516 0.39 -4.18 -39.47
CA SER A 516 1.24 -3.22 -40.18
C SER A 516 2.34 -3.93 -40.99
N TRP A 517 2.90 -5.00 -40.40
CA TRP A 517 3.89 -5.85 -41.05
C TRP A 517 3.28 -6.71 -42.16
N LEU A 518 2.11 -7.31 -41.93
CA LEU A 518 1.42 -8.15 -42.91
C LEU A 518 1.00 -7.35 -44.15
N LEU A 519 0.45 -6.15 -43.99
CA LEU A 519 0.02 -5.30 -45.11
C LEU A 519 1.20 -4.99 -46.05
N SER A 520 2.34 -4.62 -45.48
CA SER A 520 3.55 -4.33 -46.27
C SER A 520 4.10 -5.60 -46.92
N GLY A 521 4.15 -6.72 -46.18
CA GLY A 521 4.59 -8.01 -46.70
C GLY A 521 3.74 -8.51 -47.87
N VAL A 522 2.41 -8.37 -47.79
CA VAL A 522 1.48 -8.75 -48.88
C VAL A 522 1.71 -7.91 -50.13
N VAL A 523 1.85 -6.58 -49.99
CA VAL A 523 2.11 -5.70 -51.15
C VAL A 523 3.42 -6.06 -51.83
N ILE A 524 4.48 -6.35 -51.07
CA ILE A 524 5.77 -6.68 -51.67
C ILE A 524 5.71 -8.07 -52.32
N LEU A 525 5.13 -9.06 -51.64
CA LEU A 525 5.03 -10.43 -52.16
C LEU A 525 4.18 -10.48 -53.44
N ALA A 526 3.11 -9.67 -53.53
CA ALA A 526 2.28 -9.59 -54.72
C ALA A 526 3.02 -9.01 -55.95
N ARG A 527 4.08 -8.22 -55.74
CA ARG A 527 4.89 -7.62 -56.81
C ARG A 527 6.05 -8.51 -57.23
N ASP A 528 6.66 -9.22 -56.30
CA ASP A 528 7.76 -10.14 -56.57
C ASP A 528 7.74 -11.30 -55.56
N HIS A 529 7.68 -12.51 -56.10
CA HIS A 529 7.44 -13.77 -55.36
C HIS A 529 8.73 -14.60 -55.27
N THR A 530 9.90 -13.99 -55.48
CA THR A 530 11.19 -14.67 -55.50
C THR A 530 11.61 -15.15 -54.11
N LEU A 531 12.33 -16.28 -54.04
CA LEU A 531 12.86 -16.83 -52.79
C LEU A 531 13.72 -15.83 -52.00
N SER A 532 14.49 -14.98 -52.70
CA SER A 532 15.30 -13.92 -52.09
C SER A 532 14.45 -12.91 -51.30
N ILE A 533 13.24 -12.61 -51.74
CA ILE A 533 12.31 -11.71 -51.02
C ILE A 533 11.76 -12.38 -49.77
N LEU A 534 11.40 -13.67 -49.84
CA LEU A 534 10.99 -14.43 -48.67
C LEU A 534 12.09 -14.50 -47.61
N VAL A 535 13.34 -14.65 -48.04
CA VAL A 535 14.53 -14.62 -47.15
C VAL A 535 14.68 -13.25 -46.49
N SER A 536 14.56 -12.14 -47.25
CA SER A 536 14.63 -10.78 -46.69
C SER A 536 13.50 -10.48 -45.69
N ILE A 537 12.28 -10.96 -45.96
CA ILE A 537 11.15 -10.91 -45.00
C ILE A 537 11.52 -11.64 -43.71
N GLY A 538 12.06 -12.84 -43.85
CA GLY A 538 12.49 -13.68 -42.74
C GLY A 538 13.51 -12.98 -41.84
N TYR A 539 14.43 -12.20 -42.41
CA TYR A 539 15.42 -11.45 -41.65
C TYR A 539 14.88 -10.19 -40.97
N LEU A 540 13.98 -9.45 -41.61
CA LEU A 540 13.46 -8.20 -41.04
C LEU A 540 12.57 -8.41 -39.81
N LEU A 541 11.78 -9.50 -39.82
CA LEU A 541 10.75 -9.80 -38.82
C LEU A 541 11.32 -9.87 -37.38
N PRO A 542 12.32 -10.72 -37.05
CA PRO A 542 12.84 -10.80 -35.68
C PRO A 542 13.52 -9.52 -35.21
N GLY A 543 14.20 -8.79 -36.11
CA GLY A 543 14.99 -7.60 -35.77
C GLY A 543 14.15 -6.43 -35.27
N SER A 544 13.00 -6.19 -35.90
CA SER A 544 12.20 -4.98 -35.66
C SER A 544 10.90 -5.25 -34.89
N LEU A 545 10.17 -6.32 -35.23
CA LEU A 545 8.87 -6.63 -34.61
C LEU A 545 9.02 -6.96 -33.11
N VAL A 546 10.06 -7.71 -32.75
CA VAL A 546 10.30 -8.14 -31.36
C VAL A 546 10.53 -6.92 -30.45
N LEU A 547 11.32 -5.96 -30.90
CA LEU A 547 11.64 -4.76 -30.13
C LEU A 547 10.42 -3.84 -29.97
N GLN A 548 9.61 -3.70 -31.03
CA GLN A 548 8.35 -2.97 -31.00
C GLN A 548 7.33 -3.65 -30.08
N ALA A 549 7.19 -4.98 -30.14
CA ALA A 549 6.32 -5.75 -29.26
C ALA A 549 6.75 -5.65 -27.79
N LEU A 550 8.06 -5.70 -27.51
CA LEU A 550 8.60 -5.47 -26.18
C LEU A 550 8.25 -4.08 -25.65
N SER A 551 8.37 -3.04 -26.49
CA SER A 551 8.07 -1.67 -26.07
C SER A 551 6.60 -1.53 -25.64
N LEU A 552 5.68 -2.19 -26.35
CA LEU A 552 4.26 -2.28 -26.00
C LEU A 552 4.02 -3.13 -24.75
N ALA A 553 4.71 -4.27 -24.62
CA ALA A 553 4.64 -5.11 -23.43
C ALA A 553 5.08 -4.34 -22.18
N PHE A 554 6.11 -3.52 -22.32
CA PHE A 554 6.62 -2.67 -21.26
C PHE A 554 5.64 -1.56 -20.84
N THR A 555 4.93 -0.92 -21.77
CA THR A 555 3.90 0.07 -21.38
C THR A 555 2.75 -0.59 -20.62
N ALA A 556 2.33 -1.79 -21.03
CA ALA A 556 1.32 -2.58 -20.32
C ALA A 556 1.80 -3.01 -18.91
N PHE A 557 3.08 -3.37 -18.79
CA PHE A 557 3.71 -3.67 -17.51
C PHE A 557 3.70 -2.45 -16.58
N LEU A 558 4.12 -1.27 -17.05
CA LEU A 558 4.09 -0.03 -16.26
C LEU A 558 2.67 0.33 -15.79
N ASP A 559 1.68 0.16 -16.65
CA ASP A 559 0.26 0.42 -16.30
C ASP A 559 -0.25 -0.58 -15.25
N ARG A 560 0.17 -1.85 -15.32
CA ARG A 560 -0.13 -2.85 -14.28
C ARG A 560 0.58 -2.52 -12.97
N ALA A 561 1.87 -2.22 -13.01
CA ALA A 561 2.67 -1.82 -11.86
C ALA A 561 2.07 -0.59 -11.15
N ALA A 562 1.57 0.39 -11.92
CA ALA A 562 0.87 1.55 -11.39
C ALA A 562 -0.37 1.16 -10.57
N ARG A 563 -1.23 0.30 -11.15
CA ARG A 563 -2.47 -0.17 -10.52
C ARG A 563 -2.20 -0.95 -9.23
N THR A 564 -1.16 -1.78 -9.23
CA THR A 564 -0.76 -2.54 -8.04
C THR A 564 -0.28 -1.60 -6.94
N ALA A 565 0.62 -0.65 -7.27
CA ALA A 565 1.11 0.32 -6.29
C ALA A 565 -0.01 1.18 -5.69
N THR A 566 -1.02 1.56 -6.48
CA THR A 566 -2.17 2.32 -5.98
C THR A 566 -3.08 1.51 -5.08
N ALA A 567 -3.30 0.24 -5.41
CA ALA A 567 -4.11 -0.64 -4.58
C ALA A 567 -3.47 -0.83 -3.20
N LEU A 568 -2.15 -1.05 -3.16
CA LEU A 568 -1.39 -1.17 -1.91
C LEU A 568 -1.43 0.13 -1.09
N ASP A 569 -1.26 1.28 -1.73
CA ASP A 569 -1.31 2.58 -1.06
C ASP A 569 -2.72 2.92 -0.53
N ASP A 570 -3.77 2.55 -1.27
CA ASP A 570 -5.16 2.71 -0.82
C ASP A 570 -5.49 1.76 0.35
N GLU A 571 -4.98 0.52 0.33
CA GLU A 571 -5.11 -0.43 1.45
C GLU A 571 -4.41 0.10 2.71
N ALA A 572 -3.17 0.57 2.59
CA ALA A 572 -2.43 1.17 3.70
C ALA A 572 -3.15 2.40 4.27
N ARG A 573 -3.73 3.26 3.40
CA ARG A 573 -4.52 4.42 3.83
C ARG A 573 -5.80 4.01 4.57
N ARG A 574 -6.50 2.97 4.11
CA ARG A 574 -7.68 2.42 4.81
C ARG A 574 -7.34 1.86 6.18
N LEU A 575 -6.26 1.08 6.29
CA LEU A 575 -5.81 0.55 7.58
C LEU A 575 -5.40 1.67 8.55
N THR A 576 -4.73 2.71 8.05
CA THR A 576 -4.36 3.87 8.88
C THR A 576 -5.60 4.62 9.38
N ALA A 577 -6.60 4.84 8.51
CA ALA A 577 -7.86 5.46 8.90
C ALA A 577 -8.63 4.61 9.93
N ALA A 578 -8.72 3.29 9.72
CA ALA A 578 -9.37 2.37 10.65
C ALA A 578 -8.68 2.38 12.03
N ARG A 579 -7.35 2.39 12.06
CA ARG A 579 -6.56 2.49 13.30
C ARG A 579 -6.81 3.80 14.04
N ALA A 580 -6.92 4.93 13.32
CA ALA A 580 -7.23 6.22 13.93
C ALA A 580 -8.61 6.22 14.61
N VAL A 581 -9.63 5.68 13.94
CA VAL A 581 -10.98 5.51 14.51
C VAL A 581 -10.95 4.60 15.74
N ALA A 582 -10.29 3.45 15.64
CA ALA A 582 -10.19 2.49 16.75
C ALA A 582 -9.46 3.07 17.97
N THR A 583 -8.42 3.88 17.74
CA THR A 583 -7.69 4.57 18.81
C THR A 583 -8.57 5.62 19.48
N ALA A 584 -9.36 6.38 18.71
CA ALA A 584 -10.31 7.34 19.26
C ALA A 584 -11.39 6.65 20.11
N LEU A 585 -11.94 5.53 19.64
CA LEU A 585 -12.91 4.72 20.40
C LEU A 585 -12.31 4.15 21.69
N GLN A 586 -11.05 3.70 21.65
CA GLN A 586 -10.37 3.20 22.85
C GLN A 586 -10.20 4.29 23.91
N ARG A 587 -9.88 5.52 23.52
CA ARG A 587 -9.79 6.66 24.45
C ARG A 587 -11.15 6.99 25.06
N ASP A 588 -12.20 7.02 24.24
CA ASP A 588 -13.57 7.23 24.71
C ASP A 588 -13.99 6.15 25.73
N TYR A 589 -13.61 4.89 25.50
CA TYR A 589 -13.84 3.79 26.43
C TYR A 589 -13.02 3.94 27.73
N GLN A 590 -11.75 4.37 27.65
CA GLN A 590 -10.91 4.67 28.82
C GLN A 590 -11.48 5.78 29.69
N ASN A 591 -11.91 6.89 29.08
CA ASN A 591 -12.44 8.03 29.82
C ASN A 591 -13.70 7.64 30.61
N ARG A 592 -14.62 6.91 29.96
CA ARG A 592 -15.83 6.41 30.63
C ARG A 592 -15.52 5.43 31.75
N TYR A 593 -14.49 4.62 31.56
CA TYR A 593 -14.05 3.70 32.59
C TYR A 593 -13.55 4.45 33.83
N HIS A 594 -12.78 5.50 33.63
CA HIS A 594 -12.31 6.37 34.69
C HIS A 594 -13.49 7.06 35.42
N ASP A 595 -14.49 7.57 34.67
CA ASP A 595 -15.69 8.18 35.27
C ASP A 595 -16.45 7.21 36.19
N ILE A 596 -16.68 5.97 35.74
CA ILE A 596 -17.39 4.96 36.55
C ILE A 596 -16.54 4.53 37.75
N SER A 597 -15.22 4.39 37.56
CA SER A 597 -14.32 4.00 38.66
C SER A 597 -14.24 5.05 39.76
N ALA A 598 -14.36 6.34 39.41
CA ALA A 598 -14.37 7.45 40.37
C ALA A 598 -15.54 7.33 41.37
N ASP A 599 -16.68 6.80 40.95
CA ASP A 599 -17.85 6.56 41.81
C ASP A 599 -17.78 5.19 42.51
N LEU A 600 -17.23 4.17 41.84
CA LEU A 600 -17.16 2.80 42.36
C LEU A 600 -16.16 2.64 43.52
N VAL A 601 -14.99 3.25 43.39
CA VAL A 601 -13.87 3.09 44.34
C VAL A 601 -14.24 3.59 45.74
N PRO A 602 -14.85 4.79 45.92
CA PRO A 602 -15.33 5.24 47.23
C PRO A 602 -16.36 4.30 47.85
N LEU A 603 -17.27 3.75 47.04
CA LEU A 603 -18.32 2.85 47.50
C LEU A 603 -17.76 1.52 48.03
N LEU A 604 -16.87 0.88 47.25
CA LEU A 604 -16.17 -0.34 47.67
C LEU A 604 -15.24 -0.07 48.86
N SER A 605 -14.61 1.11 48.92
CA SER A 605 -13.75 1.51 50.04
C SER A 605 -14.55 1.67 51.33
N GLY A 606 -15.77 2.23 51.23
CA GLY A 606 -16.67 2.34 52.37
C GLY A 606 -17.09 0.98 52.95
N PHE A 607 -17.35 -0.02 52.09
CA PHE A 607 -17.59 -1.39 52.55
C PHE A 607 -16.33 -2.07 53.09
N ALA A 608 -15.17 -1.84 52.47
CA ALA A 608 -13.88 -2.40 52.90
C ALA A 608 -13.46 -1.91 54.29
N CYS A 609 -13.75 -0.64 54.60
CA CYS A 609 -13.45 0.03 55.87
C CYS A 609 -14.58 -0.08 56.91
N LEU A 610 -15.71 -0.74 56.56
CA LEU A 610 -16.90 -0.87 57.41
C LEU A 610 -17.52 0.50 57.81
N THR A 611 -17.41 1.51 56.96
CA THR A 611 -18.00 2.83 57.18
C THR A 611 -19.40 2.96 56.58
N LEU A 612 -19.75 2.10 55.61
CA LEU A 612 -21.09 2.01 55.01
C LEU A 612 -21.83 0.77 55.53
N ASP A 613 -23.10 0.94 55.90
CA ASP A 613 -23.98 -0.16 56.30
C ASP A 613 -24.72 -0.74 55.07
N PRO A 614 -24.50 -2.02 54.72
CA PRO A 614 -25.24 -2.67 53.62
C PRO A 614 -26.75 -2.83 53.89
N GLY A 615 -27.21 -2.67 55.13
CA GLY A 615 -28.62 -2.66 55.49
C GLY A 615 -29.36 -1.36 55.19
N ASP A 616 -28.63 -0.26 54.93
CA ASP A 616 -29.19 1.06 54.67
C ASP A 616 -29.88 1.10 53.29
N PRO A 617 -31.18 1.49 53.21
CA PRO A 617 -31.91 1.64 51.96
C PRO A 617 -31.22 2.53 50.92
N ASP A 618 -30.58 3.62 51.35
CA ASP A 618 -29.92 4.57 50.45
C ASP A 618 -28.62 3.99 49.87
N VAL A 619 -27.84 3.30 50.71
CA VAL A 619 -26.61 2.60 50.28
C VAL A 619 -26.96 1.48 49.28
N ARG A 620 -28.05 0.74 49.52
CA ARG A 620 -28.53 -0.29 48.57
C ARG A 620 -28.98 0.30 47.24
N ARG A 621 -29.64 1.47 47.27
CA ARG A 621 -30.07 2.17 46.05
C ARG A 621 -28.87 2.63 45.22
N VAL A 622 -27.86 3.23 45.85
CA VAL A 622 -26.62 3.65 45.16
C VAL A 622 -25.85 2.45 44.63
N ALA A 623 -25.70 1.37 45.40
CA ALA A 623 -25.06 0.14 44.93
C ALA A 623 -25.81 -0.50 43.74
N GLY A 624 -27.13 -0.42 43.71
CA GLY A 624 -27.95 -0.87 42.58
C GLY A 624 -27.80 -0.02 41.32
N LEU A 625 -27.66 1.29 41.46
CA LEU A 625 -27.39 2.22 40.35
C LEU A 625 -25.99 1.95 39.76
N GLU A 626 -24.96 1.84 40.61
CA GLU A 626 -23.60 1.56 40.16
C GLU A 626 -23.47 0.18 39.53
N TYR A 627 -24.14 -0.85 40.08
CA TYR A 627 -24.24 -2.15 39.42
C TYR A 627 -24.83 -2.05 38.01
N SER A 628 -25.90 -1.26 37.86
CA SER A 628 -26.59 -1.11 36.56
C SER A 628 -25.69 -0.38 35.55
N ARG A 629 -25.03 0.72 35.96
CA ARG A 629 -24.05 1.44 35.14
C ARG A 629 -22.88 0.58 34.71
N LEU A 630 -22.31 -0.19 35.65
CA LEU A 630 -21.21 -1.10 35.37
C LEU A 630 -21.64 -2.16 34.35
N ARG A 631 -22.82 -2.78 34.56
CA ARG A 631 -23.36 -3.79 33.66
C ARG A 631 -23.72 -3.22 32.29
N LEU A 632 -24.16 -1.96 32.23
CA LEU A 632 -24.37 -1.23 30.99
C LEU A 632 -23.05 -1.05 30.24
N LEU A 633 -21.97 -0.62 30.91
CA LEU A 633 -20.62 -0.48 30.32
C LEU A 633 -20.08 -1.79 29.71
N PHE A 634 -20.39 -2.95 30.30
CA PHE A 634 -19.95 -4.26 29.78
C PHE A 634 -20.90 -4.90 28.77
N ALA A 635 -22.21 -4.74 28.94
CA ALA A 635 -23.15 -5.08 27.87
C ALA A 635 -22.87 -4.26 26.59
N GLN A 636 -22.29 -3.06 26.76
CA GLN A 636 -21.83 -2.19 25.68
C GLN A 636 -20.59 -2.74 24.93
N SER A 637 -19.67 -3.50 25.55
CA SER A 637 -18.41 -3.88 24.87
C SER A 637 -18.59 -4.89 23.72
N ASP A 638 -19.63 -5.72 23.78
CA ASP A 638 -19.89 -6.76 22.79
C ASP A 638 -21.01 -6.39 21.79
N THR A 639 -21.79 -5.34 22.07
CA THR A 639 -23.07 -5.10 21.37
C THR A 639 -23.19 -3.71 20.71
N TYR A 640 -22.38 -2.72 21.09
CA TYR A 640 -22.52 -1.30 20.68
C TYR A 640 -21.67 -0.83 19.47
N GLU A 641 -21.16 -1.73 18.63
CA GLU A 641 -20.66 -1.30 17.30
C GLU A 641 -21.78 -0.79 16.39
N HIS A 642 -23.04 -1.05 16.75
CA HIS A 642 -24.20 -0.74 15.94
C HIS A 642 -24.74 0.69 16.14
N GLN A 643 -24.98 1.40 15.03
CA GLN A 643 -25.43 2.81 14.98
C GLN A 643 -26.67 3.10 15.86
N LEU A 644 -27.66 2.19 15.90
CA LEU A 644 -28.91 2.37 16.65
C LEU A 644 -28.65 2.54 18.16
N LEU A 645 -27.68 1.81 18.67
CA LEU A 645 -27.31 1.83 20.07
C LEU A 645 -26.52 3.10 20.41
N GLN A 646 -25.66 3.56 19.50
CA GLN A 646 -24.94 4.85 19.64
C GLN A 646 -25.91 6.03 19.72
N ASP A 647 -26.95 6.03 18.88
CA ASP A 647 -27.95 7.11 18.84
C ASP A 647 -28.92 7.10 20.03
N LEU A 648 -29.19 5.94 20.64
CA LEU A 648 -30.04 5.81 21.84
C LEU A 648 -29.35 6.35 23.11
N ARG A 649 -28.02 6.29 23.12
CA ARG A 649 -27.18 6.49 24.30
C ARG A 649 -27.37 7.84 24.99
N PRO A 650 -27.39 9.00 24.30
CA PRO A 650 -27.59 10.29 24.96
C PRO A 650 -28.89 10.36 25.78
N SER A 651 -29.92 9.62 25.36
CA SER A 651 -31.21 9.60 26.07
C SER A 651 -31.15 8.77 27.36
N ILE A 652 -30.39 7.66 27.35
CA ILE A 652 -30.15 6.84 28.54
C ILE A 652 -29.29 7.62 29.54
N ASP A 653 -28.17 8.20 29.06
CA ASP A 653 -27.24 8.97 29.91
C ASP A 653 -27.97 10.14 30.59
N HIS A 654 -28.85 10.84 29.85
CA HIS A 654 -29.64 11.93 30.42
C HIS A 654 -30.66 11.46 31.46
N ALA A 655 -31.24 10.27 31.32
CA ALA A 655 -32.15 9.70 32.33
C ALA A 655 -31.39 9.27 33.60
N GLU A 656 -30.22 8.65 33.45
CA GLU A 656 -29.40 8.21 34.58
C GLU A 656 -28.80 9.39 35.35
N GLN A 657 -28.44 10.50 34.68
CA GLN A 657 -28.02 11.74 35.35
C GLN A 657 -29.11 12.35 36.25
N ARG A 658 -30.39 12.08 35.95
CA ARG A 658 -31.54 12.47 36.79
C ARG A 658 -31.81 11.48 37.93
N GLY A 659 -31.05 10.39 38.03
CA GLY A 659 -31.20 9.35 39.05
C GLY A 659 -32.17 8.22 38.70
N VAL A 660 -32.57 8.09 37.42
CA VAL A 660 -33.41 6.99 36.94
C VAL A 660 -32.54 5.74 36.75
N SER A 661 -32.95 4.59 37.30
CA SER A 661 -32.28 3.31 37.06
C SER A 661 -32.71 2.73 35.71
N VAL A 662 -31.84 2.79 34.70
CA VAL A 662 -32.11 2.26 33.36
C VAL A 662 -31.50 0.87 33.19
N THR A 663 -32.27 -0.08 32.64
CA THR A 663 -31.78 -1.42 32.26
C THR A 663 -31.95 -1.61 30.77
N LEU A 664 -30.90 -2.03 30.07
CA LEU A 664 -30.93 -2.30 28.63
C LEU A 664 -30.66 -3.78 28.35
N GLU A 665 -31.53 -4.41 27.58
CA GLU A 665 -31.36 -5.78 27.08
C GLU A 665 -31.42 -5.78 25.55
N VAL A 666 -30.42 -6.40 24.91
CA VAL A 666 -30.39 -6.59 23.45
C VAL A 666 -30.36 -8.09 23.18
N SER A 667 -31.24 -8.56 22.31
CA SER A 667 -31.37 -9.97 21.98
C SER A 667 -31.46 -10.15 20.46
N GLY A 668 -30.56 -10.96 19.90
CA GLY A 668 -30.38 -11.14 18.45
C GLY A 668 -29.26 -10.27 17.85
N ALA A 669 -28.82 -10.62 16.64
CA ALA A 669 -27.79 -9.85 15.91
C ALA A 669 -28.43 -8.64 15.22
N LEU A 670 -27.99 -7.44 15.57
CA LEU A 670 -28.54 -6.20 15.01
C LEU A 670 -28.16 -6.05 13.52
N PRO A 671 -29.12 -5.91 12.61
CA PRO A 671 -28.88 -5.77 11.17
C PRO A 671 -28.49 -4.32 10.84
N THR A 672 -27.63 -4.08 9.85
CA THR A 672 -27.24 -2.72 9.45
C THR A 672 -28.45 -1.87 9.06
N LEU A 673 -28.73 -0.80 9.81
CA LEU A 673 -29.82 0.15 9.60
C LEU A 673 -29.29 1.46 9.00
N THR A 674 -30.15 2.20 8.28
CA THR A 674 -29.80 3.56 7.81
C THR A 674 -30.04 4.59 8.92
N ASP A 675 -29.37 5.74 8.89
CA ASP A 675 -29.56 6.84 9.87
C ASP A 675 -31.03 7.26 10.00
N SER A 676 -31.78 7.22 8.89
CA SER A 676 -33.22 7.54 8.88
C SER A 676 -34.06 6.50 9.63
N ASP A 677 -33.69 5.22 9.59
CA ASP A 677 -34.37 4.14 10.29
C ASP A 677 -34.07 4.20 11.79
N CYS A 678 -32.81 4.46 12.16
CA CYS A 678 -32.42 4.69 13.56
C CYS A 678 -33.20 5.84 14.18
N CYS A 679 -33.27 6.99 13.50
CA CYS A 679 -33.99 8.16 14.00
C CYS A 679 -35.50 7.87 14.23
N ARG A 680 -36.14 7.13 13.30
CA ARG A 680 -37.54 6.70 13.44
C ARG A 680 -37.77 5.76 14.62
N LEU A 681 -36.88 4.80 14.83
CA LEU A 681 -36.95 3.85 15.94
C LEU A 681 -36.79 4.54 17.30
N LEU A 682 -35.97 5.59 17.38
CA LEU A 682 -35.55 6.20 18.64
C LEU A 682 -36.40 7.38 19.11
N THR A 683 -37.13 8.04 18.20
CA THR A 683 -37.85 9.30 18.53
C THR A 683 -38.82 9.15 19.70
N ALA A 684 -39.71 8.15 19.68
CA ALA A 684 -40.68 7.94 20.77
C ALA A 684 -40.05 7.34 22.05
N PRO A 685 -39.15 6.35 21.96
CA PRO A 685 -38.40 5.84 23.11
C PRO A 685 -37.59 6.89 23.86
N ALA A 686 -36.89 7.78 23.16
CA ALA A 686 -36.09 8.85 23.75
C ALA A 686 -36.96 9.82 24.57
N LEU A 687 -38.15 10.16 24.06
CA LEU A 687 -39.12 11.00 24.77
C LEU A 687 -39.68 10.31 26.02
N LEU A 688 -39.94 9.01 25.96
CA LEU A 688 -40.42 8.29 27.13
C LEU A 688 -39.32 8.17 28.21
N LEU A 689 -38.08 7.96 27.79
CA LEU A 689 -36.91 7.96 28.69
C LEU A 689 -36.66 9.32 29.35
N SER A 690 -36.94 10.44 28.66
CA SER A 690 -36.80 11.78 29.26
C SER A 690 -37.83 12.05 30.35
N ASP A 691 -38.98 11.39 30.33
CA ASP A 691 -40.07 11.57 31.30
C ASP A 691 -40.06 10.52 32.43
N ALA A 692 -39.12 9.56 32.39
CA ALA A 692 -39.02 8.52 33.41
C ALA A 692 -38.65 9.10 34.79
N ALA A 693 -39.24 8.53 35.85
CA ALA A 693 -39.12 9.03 37.23
C ALA A 693 -38.04 8.31 38.05
N THR A 694 -38.14 6.98 38.22
CA THR A 694 -37.21 6.21 39.05
C THR A 694 -36.64 4.97 38.37
N ARG A 695 -37.35 4.37 37.40
CA ARG A 695 -36.93 3.15 36.71
C ARG A 695 -37.32 3.14 35.24
N ALA A 696 -36.41 2.69 34.38
CA ALA A 696 -36.70 2.40 32.99
C ALA A 696 -36.07 1.06 32.55
N ARG A 697 -36.79 0.30 31.74
CA ARG A 697 -36.32 -0.93 31.10
C ARG A 697 -36.47 -0.81 29.60
N VAL A 698 -35.36 -0.88 28.89
CA VAL A 698 -35.28 -0.84 27.44
C VAL A 698 -34.91 -2.24 26.93
N VAL A 699 -35.68 -2.75 25.98
CA VAL A 699 -35.45 -4.07 25.37
C VAL A 699 -35.42 -3.90 23.86
N ILE A 700 -34.34 -4.35 23.24
CA ILE A 700 -34.16 -4.39 21.79
C ILE A 700 -34.15 -5.85 21.35
N LEU A 701 -35.10 -6.22 20.51
CA LEU A 701 -35.18 -7.54 19.90
C LEU A 701 -34.89 -7.40 18.40
N ALA A 702 -33.86 -8.08 17.93
CA ALA A 702 -33.50 -8.16 16.52
C ALA A 702 -33.90 -9.54 15.96
N GLU A 703 -34.91 -9.55 15.09
CA GLU A 703 -35.32 -10.70 14.29
C GLU A 703 -34.84 -10.49 12.83
N PRO A 704 -34.76 -11.57 12.01
CA PRO A 704 -34.23 -11.47 10.65
C PRO A 704 -34.90 -10.40 9.77
N ASP A 705 -36.18 -10.14 9.98
CA ASP A 705 -37.00 -9.25 9.15
C ASP A 705 -37.51 -8.01 9.93
N CYS A 706 -37.19 -7.88 11.22
CA CYS A 706 -37.77 -6.85 12.09
C CYS A 706 -36.85 -6.49 13.27
N VAL A 707 -36.73 -5.20 13.57
CA VAL A 707 -36.17 -4.70 14.82
C VAL A 707 -37.29 -4.13 15.67
N MET A 708 -37.34 -4.56 16.93
CA MET A 708 -38.32 -4.09 17.90
C MET A 708 -37.62 -3.46 19.09
N LEU A 709 -37.99 -2.23 19.41
CA LEU A 709 -37.49 -1.49 20.56
C LEU A 709 -38.64 -1.23 21.52
N SER A 710 -38.51 -1.69 22.75
CA SER A 710 -39.51 -1.52 23.79
C SER A 710 -38.93 -0.77 24.98
N VAL A 711 -39.67 0.19 25.53
CA VAL A 711 -39.32 0.94 26.74
C VAL A 711 -40.46 0.81 27.73
N ARG A 712 -40.16 0.40 28.96
CA ARG A 712 -41.10 0.42 30.08
C ARG A 712 -40.52 1.29 31.19
N CYS A 713 -41.24 2.32 31.63
CA CYS A 713 -40.79 3.17 32.72
C CYS A 713 -41.95 3.51 33.66
N ASP A 714 -41.60 3.95 34.87
CA ASP A 714 -42.52 4.73 35.70
C ASP A 714 -42.55 6.18 35.20
N TYR A 715 -43.69 6.85 35.32
CA TYR A 715 -43.89 8.16 34.68
C TYR A 715 -44.58 9.17 35.60
N ASP A 716 -44.27 10.45 35.41
CA ASP A 716 -45.02 11.58 36.00
C ASP A 716 -46.22 11.93 35.08
N PRO A 717 -47.47 11.96 35.60
CA PRO A 717 -48.70 12.31 34.87
C PRO A 717 -48.64 13.56 33.99
N THR A 718 -47.71 14.48 34.27
CA THR A 718 -47.56 15.75 33.56
C THR A 718 -46.80 15.66 32.22
N GLY A 719 -46.05 14.58 31.95
CA GLY A 719 -45.18 14.44 30.74
C GLY A 719 -45.86 13.89 29.47
N LEU A 720 -46.86 13.02 29.61
CA LEU A 720 -47.39 12.17 28.52
C LEU A 720 -48.13 12.89 27.37
N GLN A 721 -48.38 14.19 27.46
CA GLN A 721 -49.05 14.95 26.39
C GLN A 721 -48.17 15.17 25.12
N ARG A 722 -46.86 14.92 25.20
CA ARG A 722 -45.93 15.11 24.07
C ARG A 722 -45.88 13.92 23.12
N ILE A 723 -46.00 12.69 23.64
CA ILE A 723 -45.88 11.45 22.85
C ILE A 723 -47.10 11.26 21.94
N GLY A 724 -48.30 11.64 22.42
CA GLY A 724 -49.54 11.59 21.62
C GLY A 724 -49.58 12.53 20.41
N LYS A 725 -48.64 13.49 20.31
CA LYS A 725 -48.54 14.44 19.18
C LYS A 725 -47.51 14.04 18.11
N CYS A 726 -46.77 12.93 18.30
CA CYS A 726 -45.81 12.41 17.34
C CYS A 726 -46.51 11.68 16.18
N SER A 727 -47.20 12.43 15.31
CA SER A 727 -48.04 11.96 14.21
C SER A 727 -47.30 11.43 12.97
N GLY A 728 -46.07 10.93 13.11
CA GLY A 728 -45.19 10.55 11.98
C GLY A 728 -44.55 9.17 12.05
N ILE A 729 -44.83 8.34 13.06
CA ILE A 729 -44.15 7.04 13.28
C ILE A 729 -45.16 5.90 13.03
N PRO A 730 -45.00 5.04 11.99
CA PRO A 730 -46.09 4.16 11.52
C PRO A 730 -46.41 2.93 12.40
N SER A 731 -45.66 2.64 13.46
CA SER A 731 -45.77 1.35 14.17
C SER A 731 -45.27 1.43 15.62
N PHE A 732 -45.92 2.25 16.45
CA PHE A 732 -45.74 2.21 17.89
C PHE A 732 -47.03 1.86 18.64
N GLN A 733 -46.90 1.08 19.71
CA GLN A 733 -47.97 0.80 20.68
C GLN A 733 -47.54 1.38 22.03
N LEU A 734 -48.42 2.19 22.62
CA LEU A 734 -48.24 2.79 23.94
C LEU A 734 -49.37 2.30 24.85
N THR A 735 -49.02 1.65 25.95
CA THR A 735 -49.93 1.16 26.97
C THR A 735 -49.55 1.81 28.30
N THR A 736 -50.48 2.52 28.92
CA THR A 736 -50.26 3.22 30.20
C THR A 736 -51.15 2.60 31.28
N THR A 737 -50.58 2.31 32.45
CA THR A 737 -51.32 1.99 33.69
C THR A 737 -51.25 3.18 34.65
N GLU A 738 -51.84 3.07 35.85
CA GLU A 738 -51.79 4.14 36.87
C GLU A 738 -50.35 4.47 37.32
N GLU A 739 -49.41 3.54 37.17
CA GLU A 739 -48.03 3.69 37.68
C GLU A 739 -46.92 3.45 36.63
N ASP A 740 -47.20 2.76 35.51
CA ASP A 740 -46.20 2.41 34.49
C ASP A 740 -46.64 2.82 33.08
N ALA A 741 -45.69 3.25 32.24
CA ALA A 741 -45.87 3.43 30.80
C ALA A 741 -45.03 2.39 30.04
N TRP A 742 -45.64 1.72 29.05
CA TRP A 742 -45.00 0.74 28.18
C TRP A 742 -45.15 1.12 26.72
N LEU A 743 -44.04 1.39 26.06
CA LEU A 743 -43.93 1.71 24.64
C LEU A 743 -43.24 0.58 23.89
N GLN A 744 -43.74 0.26 22.71
CA GLN A 744 -43.14 -0.70 21.78
C GLN A 744 -43.14 -0.11 20.37
N VAL A 745 -41.97 -0.01 19.73
CA VAL A 745 -41.78 0.44 18.35
C VAL A 745 -41.23 -0.73 17.52
N ARG A 746 -41.83 -1.00 16.36
CA ARG A 746 -41.35 -2.04 15.44
C ARG A 746 -40.97 -1.46 14.09
N HIS A 747 -39.87 -1.92 13.51
CA HIS A 747 -39.40 -1.53 12.20
C HIS A 747 -39.05 -2.77 11.37
N PHE A 748 -39.64 -2.89 10.17
CA PHE A 748 -39.40 -4.00 9.25
C PHE A 748 -38.27 -3.67 8.28
N ILE A 749 -37.37 -4.63 8.05
CA ILE A 749 -36.18 -4.46 7.23
C ILE A 749 -36.49 -4.93 5.80
N GLY A 750 -36.36 -4.04 4.83
CA GLY A 750 -36.76 -4.29 3.44
C GLY A 750 -38.18 -3.78 3.14
N SER A 751 -38.38 -3.29 1.92
CA SER A 751 -39.58 -2.56 1.47
C SER A 751 -40.90 -3.18 1.97
N PRO A 752 -41.89 -2.37 2.43
CA PRO A 752 -43.16 -2.90 2.87
C PRO A 752 -43.83 -3.60 1.68
N ALA A 753 -43.97 -4.92 1.75
CA ALA A 753 -44.88 -5.62 0.87
C ALA A 753 -46.27 -5.00 1.07
N LYS A 754 -46.79 -4.36 0.02
CA LYS A 754 -48.15 -3.85 -0.04
C LYS A 754 -49.12 -4.94 0.44
N GLY A 755 -49.82 -4.65 1.53
CA GLY A 755 -51.04 -5.35 1.92
C GLY A 755 -50.85 -6.53 2.86
N MET A 756 -50.72 -6.24 4.16
CA MET A 756 -51.19 -7.17 5.19
C MET A 756 -51.77 -6.35 6.35
N PRO A 757 -53.06 -6.50 6.70
CA PRO A 757 -53.67 -5.75 7.77
C PRO A 757 -53.14 -6.20 9.14
N CYS A 758 -52.88 -5.24 10.03
CA CYS A 758 -52.57 -5.45 11.44
C CYS A 758 -53.60 -6.40 12.07
N ARG A 759 -53.16 -7.60 12.47
CA ARG A 759 -53.88 -8.38 13.47
C ARG A 759 -53.53 -7.83 14.86
N THR A 760 -54.39 -6.96 15.37
CA THR A 760 -54.52 -6.70 16.79
C THR A 760 -55.05 -7.95 17.47
N ASN A 761 -54.15 -8.79 18.00
CA ASN A 761 -54.55 -9.77 19.01
C ASN A 761 -54.46 -9.08 20.37
N SER A 762 -55.59 -8.49 20.79
CA SER A 762 -55.85 -8.22 22.20
C SER A 762 -55.92 -9.56 22.94
N PRO A 763 -55.17 -9.80 24.02
CA PRO A 763 -55.50 -10.87 24.93
C PRO A 763 -56.68 -10.40 25.78
N SER A 764 -57.85 -10.97 25.53
CA SER A 764 -58.90 -11.01 26.55
C SER A 764 -58.48 -12.04 27.60
N VAL A 765 -58.02 -11.56 28.76
CA VAL A 765 -58.30 -11.96 30.16
C VAL A 765 -57.23 -11.33 31.05
#